data_AF-A0A948NDR4-F1
#
_entry.id   AF-A0A948NDR4-F1
#
_cell.length_a   1.000
_cell.length_b   1.000
_cell.length_c   1.000
_cell.angle_alpha   90.00
_cell.angle_beta   90.00
_cell.angle_gamma   90.00
#
_symmetry.space_group_name_H-M   'P 1'
#
loop_
_entity.id
_entity.type
_entity.pdbx_description
1 polymer ?
#
loop_
_entity_poly.entity_id
_entity_poly.type
_entity_poly.pdbx_seq_one_letter_code
_entity_poly.pdbx_strand_id
1 'polypeptide(L)'
;MPEDLVGLGFQIEGADGKRVGGNGDGEVEEEGDGTEDADGVEIAPLINKKEVEKAKSDDPVTQYLKEMGEIPLLTRSEEIALARKVEETRKRFRCIVLGSNTSLEQAVGILRRVQKKDLTFDRTVQVSVTDRMERKHIEGRMQPNLETVEALMTRNRKQYRFVTSKSHPKEERRKVWQQLNKSRSKAVTLVEELGLRTKRIRPMFENLGELSSRVDTLTARIDKRKKKHNSVSGRQKLLEERRSILQATQETPTSLRHRVKASSGAYSEYEKAKHELSSGNLRLVVSVAKHYRNRGLSFLDLIQEGNTGLMRAVDKFEVGRGYKFCTYATWWIRQAITRAVADQSRTVRIPVHMVETLSRVRNCSRELLQELGREATPEEVAEASEIEVGEVCRILGLGHYPISLDRPVGKSEDSTFGELLPDDRELRPEVNASQEQLRERVAKVLNTLSYREREVIKLRYGLADGYSCTLKEVGHICNVTRERIRQIEMNAVRKLQQPHRAAELEGFLDNKVTTASSIEDVKDESKEDASTVLSARETAVLKGGFAQSGMEASLLCRPLVEKILTFLEDSEKGSVSQQSIAAHTGVDRVTIGSHVEYLHDMRFIDAIMHTNHGNTRRFCISLATRGQALLFTLKHAGGNGSIVSGRNENNEK
;
A
#
# COMPACT_ATOMS: atom_id res chain seq x y z
N MET A 1 -21.04 -48.84 34.37
CA MET A 1 -21.14 -50.32 34.41
C MET A 1 -22.42 -50.69 35.14
N PRO A 2 -23.18 -51.71 34.70
CA PRO A 2 -22.85 -52.75 33.70
C PRO A 2 -23.35 -52.35 32.29
N GLU A 3 -22.65 -52.55 31.18
CA GLU A 3 -22.07 -53.73 30.49
C GLU A 3 -23.05 -54.48 29.57
N ASP A 4 -22.60 -54.53 28.30
CA ASP A 4 -22.83 -55.47 27.19
C ASP A 4 -24.09 -55.39 26.30
N LEU A 5 -23.89 -54.93 25.05
CA LEU A 5 -24.05 -55.79 23.86
C LEU A 5 -23.47 -55.19 22.56
N VAL A 6 -22.79 -56.09 21.87
CA VAL A 6 -22.02 -56.05 20.62
C VAL A 6 -22.82 -55.64 19.38
N GLY A 7 -22.19 -54.83 18.52
CA GLY A 7 -22.06 -55.02 17.06
C GLY A 7 -23.31 -54.89 16.18
N LEU A 8 -23.24 -53.98 15.21
CA LEU A 8 -23.83 -54.12 13.87
C LEU A 8 -23.16 -53.11 12.93
N GLY A 9 -22.38 -53.61 11.98
CA GLY A 9 -21.93 -52.83 10.83
C GLY A 9 -23.06 -52.70 9.82
N PHE A 10 -23.10 -51.58 9.09
CA PHE A 10 -23.81 -51.49 7.82
C PHE A 10 -23.10 -50.51 6.88
N GLN A 11 -22.73 -51.05 5.71
CA GLN A 11 -22.36 -50.34 4.49
C GLN A 11 -23.53 -49.50 3.98
N ILE A 12 -23.26 -48.35 3.37
CA ILE A 12 -24.15 -47.78 2.35
C ILE A 12 -23.30 -47.36 1.14
N GLU A 13 -23.76 -47.85 0.00
CA GLU A 13 -23.19 -47.84 -1.34
C GLU A 13 -23.16 -46.44 -1.99
N GLY A 14 -22.24 -46.30 -2.94
CA GLY A 14 -22.19 -45.20 -3.88
C GLY A 14 -23.30 -45.28 -4.94
N ALA A 15 -23.65 -44.12 -5.50
CA ALA A 15 -24.50 -44.00 -6.67
C ALA A 15 -23.95 -42.92 -7.61
N ASP A 16 -23.62 -43.37 -8.82
CA ASP A 16 -23.17 -42.56 -9.96
C ASP A 16 -24.32 -41.74 -10.60
N GLY A 17 -23.95 -40.55 -11.08
CA GLY A 17 -24.29 -40.12 -12.44
C GLY A 17 -25.42 -39.10 -12.64
N LYS A 18 -25.06 -37.84 -12.94
CA LYS A 18 -25.42 -37.16 -14.22
C LYS A 18 -24.74 -35.81 -14.40
N ARG A 19 -23.98 -35.68 -15.49
CA ARG A 19 -23.52 -34.42 -16.10
C ARG A 19 -24.67 -33.73 -16.85
N VAL A 20 -24.83 -32.42 -16.65
CA VAL A 20 -25.34 -31.45 -17.64
C VAL A 20 -24.52 -30.17 -17.45
N GLY A 21 -23.90 -29.68 -18.53
CA GLY A 21 -23.00 -28.52 -18.51
C GLY A 21 -23.68 -27.19 -18.90
N GLY A 22 -22.95 -26.10 -18.65
CA GLY A 22 -23.05 -24.84 -19.43
C GLY A 22 -23.07 -23.54 -18.63
N ASN A 23 -21.89 -22.90 -18.53
CA ASN A 23 -21.56 -21.47 -18.33
C ASN A 23 -22.00 -20.79 -17.01
N GLY A 24 -21.18 -20.03 -16.28
CA GLY A 24 -19.83 -19.53 -16.47
C GLY A 24 -19.69 -18.29 -15.59
N ASP A 25 -18.81 -18.33 -14.59
CA ASP A 25 -18.21 -17.17 -13.90
C ASP A 25 -17.11 -17.76 -12.98
N GLY A 26 -15.85 -17.52 -13.33
CA GLY A 26 -14.68 -18.15 -12.73
C GLY A 26 -14.38 -17.63 -11.32
N GLU A 27 -14.65 -18.46 -10.32
CA GLU A 27 -13.99 -18.43 -9.01
C GLU A 27 -12.92 -19.52 -9.02
N VAL A 28 -11.67 -19.13 -8.82
CA VAL A 28 -10.52 -20.04 -8.77
C VAL A 28 -10.62 -20.83 -7.47
N GLU A 29 -10.89 -22.13 -7.59
CA GLU A 29 -10.81 -23.11 -6.53
C GLU A 29 -9.34 -23.26 -6.09
N GLU A 30 -9.07 -23.00 -4.81
CA GLU A 30 -7.84 -23.43 -4.15
C GLU A 30 -8.01 -24.88 -3.69
N GLU A 31 -7.41 -25.83 -4.40
CA GLU A 31 -7.09 -27.15 -3.87
C GLU A 31 -5.59 -27.43 -4.00
N GLY A 32 -4.99 -27.96 -2.92
CA GLY A 32 -3.68 -28.62 -2.95
C GLY A 32 -2.59 -28.07 -2.03
N ASP A 33 -2.70 -28.29 -0.71
CA ASP A 33 -1.66 -28.99 0.09
C ASP A 33 -2.26 -29.38 1.46
N GLY A 34 -2.43 -30.69 1.70
CA GLY A 34 -2.64 -31.27 3.03
C GLY A 34 -4.09 -31.41 3.54
N THR A 35 -4.96 -32.11 2.82
CA THR A 35 -6.11 -32.80 3.42
C THR A 35 -5.68 -34.18 3.94
N GLU A 36 -5.06 -34.22 5.10
CA GLU A 36 -5.14 -35.38 6.00
C GLU A 36 -5.48 -34.86 7.40
N ASP A 37 -6.56 -35.40 7.96
CA ASP A 37 -7.07 -35.26 9.32
C ASP A 37 -7.75 -33.94 9.73
N ALA A 38 -8.94 -33.71 9.16
CA ALA A 38 -9.95 -32.79 9.71
C ALA A 38 -11.15 -33.50 10.36
N ASP A 39 -11.04 -34.80 10.64
CA ASP A 39 -11.99 -35.52 11.50
C ASP A 39 -11.34 -35.79 12.86
N GLY A 40 -11.83 -35.09 13.88
CA GLY A 40 -11.43 -35.30 15.27
C GLY A 40 -10.30 -34.40 15.76
N VAL A 41 -10.59 -33.12 15.99
CA VAL A 41 -9.82 -32.36 16.98
C VAL A 41 -10.17 -32.91 18.37
N GLU A 42 -9.56 -34.03 18.74
CA GLU A 42 -9.46 -34.41 20.14
C GLU A 42 -8.56 -33.38 20.83
N ILE A 43 -9.15 -32.58 21.71
CA ILE A 43 -8.42 -31.71 22.62
C ILE A 43 -7.77 -32.64 23.67
N ALA A 44 -6.67 -33.30 23.29
CA ALA A 44 -5.82 -34.01 24.24
C ALA A 44 -5.28 -33.00 25.28
N PRO A 45 -5.13 -33.39 26.57
CA PRO A 45 -4.65 -32.49 27.61
C PRO A 45 -3.16 -32.18 27.40
N LEU A 46 -2.89 -31.08 26.70
CA LEU A 46 -1.54 -30.63 26.34
C LEU A 46 -0.83 -29.86 27.46
N ILE A 47 -0.76 -30.42 28.67
CA ILE A 47 0.21 -29.96 29.67
C ILE A 47 0.79 -31.17 30.41
N ASN A 48 1.94 -31.65 29.96
CA ASN A 48 2.72 -32.61 30.74
C ASN A 48 3.34 -31.85 31.92
N LYS A 49 2.73 -31.96 33.12
CA LYS A 49 3.15 -31.24 34.35
C LYS A 49 4.65 -31.33 34.66
N LYS A 50 5.33 -32.38 34.17
CA LYS A 50 6.76 -32.61 34.42
C LYS A 50 7.71 -31.69 33.63
N GLU A 51 7.27 -31.08 32.53
CA GLU A 51 8.11 -30.09 31.80
C GLU A 51 8.00 -28.68 32.39
N VAL A 52 6.90 -28.38 33.09
CA VAL A 52 6.64 -27.06 33.69
C VAL A 52 7.46 -26.83 34.96
N GLU A 53 7.90 -27.88 35.65
CA GLU A 53 8.56 -27.76 36.96
C GLU A 53 10.10 -27.62 36.90
N LYS A 54 10.74 -27.74 35.73
CA LYS A 54 12.21 -27.84 35.65
C LYS A 54 12.95 -26.72 34.91
N ALA A 55 12.33 -25.56 34.73
CA ALA A 55 13.01 -24.38 34.23
C ALA A 55 12.74 -23.18 35.15
N LYS A 56 13.72 -22.83 35.98
CA LYS A 56 13.91 -21.41 36.34
C LYS A 56 14.26 -20.70 35.04
N SER A 57 13.29 -20.08 34.39
CA SER A 57 13.49 -19.48 33.06
C SER A 57 12.66 -18.21 32.95
N ASP A 58 13.35 -17.08 32.76
CA ASP A 58 12.82 -15.77 32.41
C ASP A 58 12.35 -15.70 30.93
N ASP A 59 12.13 -16.85 30.27
CA ASP A 59 11.65 -16.89 28.89
C ASP A 59 10.19 -16.41 28.80
N PRO A 60 9.92 -15.33 28.04
CA PRO A 60 8.59 -14.77 27.90
C PRO A 60 7.57 -15.76 27.30
N VAL A 61 8.01 -16.75 26.51
CA VAL A 61 7.13 -17.82 26.01
C VAL A 61 6.61 -18.67 27.16
N THR A 62 7.51 -19.06 28.06
CA THR A 62 7.17 -19.90 29.22
C THR A 62 6.26 -19.16 30.20
N GLN A 63 6.51 -17.87 30.44
CA GLN A 63 5.63 -17.02 31.24
C GLN A 63 4.22 -16.95 30.63
N TYR A 64 4.12 -16.69 29.33
CA TYR A 64 2.84 -16.60 28.63
C TYR A 64 2.04 -17.93 28.68
N LEU A 65 2.70 -19.06 28.43
CA LEU A 65 2.05 -20.37 28.47
C LEU A 65 1.55 -20.73 29.87
N LYS A 66 2.29 -20.31 30.91
CA LYS A 66 1.88 -20.49 32.31
C LYS A 66 0.64 -19.64 32.64
N GLU A 67 0.64 -18.35 32.32
CA GLU A 67 -0.49 -17.44 32.54
C GLU A 67 -1.74 -17.90 31.80
N MET A 68 -1.61 -18.31 30.54
CA MET A 68 -2.71 -18.90 29.77
C MET A 68 -3.19 -20.23 30.37
N GLY A 69 -2.28 -21.00 30.94
CA GLY A 69 -2.54 -22.30 31.58
C GLY A 69 -3.52 -22.21 32.76
N GLU A 70 -3.52 -21.09 33.48
CA GLU A 70 -4.38 -20.83 34.64
C GLU A 70 -5.87 -20.65 34.27
N ILE A 71 -6.15 -20.27 33.02
CA ILE A 71 -7.52 -20.04 32.54
C ILE A 71 -8.17 -21.40 32.19
N PRO A 72 -9.34 -21.74 32.76
CA PRO A 72 -10.02 -23.00 32.44
C PRO A 72 -10.54 -23.01 31.00
N LEU A 73 -10.62 -24.22 30.43
CA LEU A 73 -11.26 -24.44 29.13
C LEU A 73 -12.77 -24.22 29.24
N LEU A 74 -13.35 -23.57 28.24
CA LEU A 74 -14.80 -23.37 28.17
C LEU A 74 -15.49 -24.63 27.64
N THR A 75 -16.62 -24.97 28.23
CA THR A 75 -17.55 -25.95 27.66
C THR A 75 -18.38 -25.33 26.53
N ARG A 76 -18.92 -26.16 25.63
CA ARG A 76 -19.78 -25.68 24.53
C ARG A 76 -20.98 -24.84 25.02
N SER A 77 -21.57 -25.19 26.15
CA SER A 77 -22.67 -24.43 26.76
C SER A 77 -22.21 -23.06 27.25
N GLU A 78 -21.02 -22.98 27.84
CA GLU A 78 -20.45 -21.71 28.31
C GLU A 78 -20.03 -20.81 27.13
N GLU A 79 -19.49 -21.37 26.05
CA GLU A 79 -19.20 -20.63 24.82
C GLU A 79 -20.46 -19.97 24.25
N ILE A 80 -21.56 -20.73 24.15
CA ILE A 80 -22.85 -20.23 23.68
C ILE A 80 -23.38 -19.13 24.61
N ALA A 81 -23.28 -19.33 25.93
CA ALA A 81 -23.71 -18.35 26.92
C ALA A 81 -22.91 -17.04 26.84
N LEU A 82 -21.58 -17.13 26.72
CA LEU A 82 -20.70 -15.98 26.58
C LEU A 82 -20.92 -15.26 25.24
N ALA A 83 -21.08 -15.99 24.14
CA ALA A 83 -21.34 -15.38 22.84
C ALA A 83 -22.70 -14.64 22.82
N ARG A 84 -23.76 -15.22 23.41
CA ARG A 84 -25.04 -14.51 23.61
C ARG A 84 -24.88 -13.28 24.51
N LYS A 85 -24.13 -13.39 25.60
CA LYS A 85 -23.81 -12.27 26.50
C LYS A 85 -23.09 -11.14 25.75
N VAL A 86 -22.17 -11.47 24.82
CA VAL A 86 -21.49 -10.48 23.96
C VAL A 86 -22.49 -9.78 23.04
N GLU A 87 -23.39 -10.51 22.38
CA GLU A 87 -24.43 -9.92 21.51
C GLU A 87 -25.39 -9.00 22.31
N GLU A 88 -25.85 -9.44 23.47
CA GLU A 88 -26.75 -8.69 24.34
C GLU A 88 -26.11 -7.41 24.90
N THR A 89 -24.90 -7.52 25.44
CA THR A 89 -24.14 -6.37 25.99
C THR A 89 -23.78 -5.37 24.88
N ARG A 90 -23.42 -5.85 23.69
CA ARG A 90 -23.20 -5.01 22.50
C ARG A 90 -24.46 -4.24 22.13
N LYS A 91 -25.60 -4.93 22.00
CA LYS A 91 -26.88 -4.31 21.68
C LYS A 91 -27.29 -3.28 22.75
N ARG A 92 -27.11 -3.62 24.04
CA ARG A 92 -27.36 -2.73 25.17
C ARG A 92 -26.51 -1.47 25.08
N PHE A 93 -25.20 -1.59 24.84
CA PHE A 93 -24.30 -0.46 24.66
C PHE A 93 -24.76 0.47 23.53
N ARG A 94 -25.03 -0.09 22.34
CA ARG A 94 -25.47 0.72 21.18
C ARG A 94 -26.80 1.44 21.45
N CYS A 95 -27.80 0.74 22.01
CA CYS A 95 -29.09 1.33 22.38
C CYS A 95 -28.97 2.51 23.36
N ILE A 96 -28.09 2.42 24.37
CA ILE A 96 -27.89 3.49 25.36
C ILE A 96 -27.29 4.73 24.70
N VAL A 97 -26.29 4.55 23.82
CA VAL A 97 -25.60 5.64 23.11
C VAL A 97 -26.52 6.30 22.09
N LEU A 98 -27.22 5.52 21.27
CA LEU A 98 -28.18 6.02 20.27
C LEU A 98 -29.42 6.67 20.90
N GLY A 99 -29.69 6.41 22.18
CA GLY A 99 -30.79 7.04 22.90
C GLY A 99 -30.62 8.54 23.15
N SER A 100 -29.43 9.11 22.91
CA SER A 100 -29.22 10.57 22.93
C SER A 100 -29.50 11.19 21.56
N ASN A 101 -30.14 12.36 21.54
CA ASN A 101 -30.54 13.01 20.28
C ASN A 101 -29.35 13.34 19.37
N THR A 102 -28.22 13.80 19.93
CA THR A 102 -27.01 14.11 19.15
C THR A 102 -26.44 12.86 18.47
N SER A 103 -26.39 11.75 19.18
CA SER A 103 -25.92 10.47 18.63
C SER A 103 -26.86 9.94 17.55
N LEU A 104 -28.17 10.07 17.77
CA LEU A 104 -29.18 9.69 16.79
C LEU A 104 -29.09 10.54 15.51
N GLU A 105 -28.91 11.87 15.64
CA GLU A 105 -28.67 12.78 14.52
C GLU A 105 -27.42 12.38 13.72
N GLN A 106 -26.31 12.07 14.42
CA GLN A 106 -25.09 11.61 13.76
C GLN A 106 -25.29 10.26 13.05
N ALA A 107 -26.00 9.31 13.69
CA ALA A 107 -26.30 8.01 13.11
C ALA A 107 -27.16 8.11 11.85
N VAL A 108 -28.25 8.88 11.90
CA VAL A 108 -29.12 9.16 10.73
C VAL A 108 -28.34 9.87 9.63
N GLY A 109 -27.47 10.82 9.98
CA GLY A 109 -26.61 11.51 9.03
C GLY A 109 -25.64 10.57 8.30
N ILE A 110 -25.07 9.58 8.99
CA ILE A 110 -24.22 8.54 8.38
C ILE A 110 -25.06 7.65 7.46
N LEU A 111 -26.22 7.19 7.92
CA LEU A 111 -27.10 6.31 7.13
C LEU A 111 -27.63 7.01 5.87
N ARG A 112 -27.97 8.30 5.94
CA ARG A 112 -28.32 9.14 4.78
C ARG A 112 -27.19 9.20 3.74
N ARG A 113 -25.94 9.32 4.17
CA ARG A 113 -24.77 9.31 3.27
C ARG A 113 -24.59 7.95 2.61
N VAL A 114 -24.84 6.86 3.33
CA VAL A 114 -24.84 5.50 2.77
C VAL A 114 -25.94 5.35 1.72
N GLN A 115 -27.14 5.85 2.01
CA GLN A 115 -28.26 5.84 1.07
C GLN A 115 -27.97 6.64 -0.19
N LYS A 116 -27.32 7.81 -0.06
CA LYS A 116 -26.86 8.64 -1.19
C LYS A 116 -25.67 8.05 -1.95
N LYS A 117 -25.14 6.89 -1.51
CA LYS A 117 -23.94 6.21 -2.04
C LYS A 117 -22.62 6.99 -1.86
N ASP A 118 -22.59 7.98 -0.97
CA ASP A 118 -21.36 8.70 -0.60
C ASP A 118 -20.43 7.83 0.26
N LEU A 119 -21.02 6.93 1.07
CA LEU A 119 -20.31 6.00 1.93
C LEU A 119 -20.61 4.56 1.51
N THR A 120 -19.59 3.71 1.52
CA THR A 120 -19.77 2.30 1.21
C THR A 120 -20.58 1.59 2.29
N PHE A 121 -21.61 0.87 1.86
CA PHE A 121 -22.53 0.12 2.72
C PHE A 121 -21.79 -0.90 3.59
N ASP A 122 -20.91 -1.70 2.97
CA ASP A 122 -20.15 -2.76 3.66
C ASP A 122 -19.10 -2.24 4.64
N ARG A 123 -18.81 -0.94 4.70
CA ARG A 123 -17.93 -0.37 5.74
C ARG A 123 -18.70 0.21 6.92
N THR A 124 -19.98 0.48 6.76
CA THR A 124 -20.81 1.27 7.70
C THR A 124 -21.86 0.41 8.39
N VAL A 125 -22.50 -0.49 7.66
CA VAL A 125 -23.51 -1.41 8.14
C VAL A 125 -22.88 -2.78 8.43
N GLN A 126 -23.32 -3.41 9.51
CA GLN A 126 -23.03 -4.80 9.81
C GLN A 126 -24.06 -5.65 9.08
N VAL A 127 -23.64 -6.20 7.95
CA VAL A 127 -24.36 -7.28 7.28
C VAL A 127 -23.56 -8.55 7.47
N SER A 128 -24.26 -9.64 7.70
CA SER A 128 -23.63 -10.95 7.79
C SER A 128 -23.08 -11.30 6.39
N VAL A 129 -21.81 -11.74 6.32
CA VAL A 129 -21.08 -11.86 5.04
C VAL A 129 -21.72 -12.87 4.07
N THR A 130 -22.56 -13.76 4.59
CA THR A 130 -23.13 -14.90 3.87
C THR A 130 -24.55 -14.66 3.36
N ASP A 131 -25.29 -13.68 3.88
CA ASP A 131 -26.69 -13.49 3.49
C ASP A 131 -26.88 -12.28 2.57
N ARG A 132 -26.82 -12.53 1.25
CA ARG A 132 -27.15 -11.52 0.23
C ARG A 132 -28.60 -11.03 0.35
N MET A 133 -29.50 -11.82 0.95
CA MET A 133 -30.88 -11.40 1.18
C MET A 133 -30.95 -10.37 2.31
N GLU A 134 -30.22 -10.53 3.41
CA GLU A 134 -30.18 -9.52 4.49
C GLU A 134 -29.76 -8.14 3.99
N ARG A 135 -28.79 -8.06 3.06
CA ARG A 135 -28.39 -6.79 2.45
C ARG A 135 -29.55 -6.10 1.74
N LYS A 136 -30.25 -6.82 0.84
CA LYS A 136 -31.39 -6.26 0.09
C LYS A 136 -32.54 -5.87 1.02
N HIS A 137 -32.79 -6.66 2.06
CA HIS A 137 -33.81 -6.34 3.07
C HIS A 137 -33.46 -5.07 3.86
N ILE A 138 -32.20 -4.89 4.26
CA ILE A 138 -31.74 -3.70 4.97
C ILE A 138 -31.78 -2.47 4.06
N GLU A 139 -31.31 -2.59 2.80
CA GLU A 139 -31.38 -1.51 1.81
C GLU A 139 -32.84 -1.08 1.54
N GLY A 140 -33.77 -2.03 1.40
CA GLY A 140 -35.20 -1.75 1.21
C GLY A 140 -35.87 -1.11 2.44
N ARG A 141 -35.47 -1.48 3.66
CA ARG A 141 -35.99 -0.89 4.91
C ARG A 141 -35.33 0.44 5.27
N MET A 142 -34.18 0.77 4.67
CA MET A 142 -33.41 1.96 5.03
C MET A 142 -34.20 3.24 4.79
N GLN A 143 -34.84 3.39 3.62
CA GLN A 143 -35.60 4.59 3.29
C GLN A 143 -36.80 4.83 4.24
N PRO A 144 -37.75 3.88 4.41
CA PRO A 144 -38.91 4.12 5.27
C PRO A 144 -38.52 4.30 6.75
N ASN A 145 -37.49 3.60 7.22
CA ASN A 145 -37.03 3.75 8.60
C ASN A 145 -36.40 5.13 8.83
N LEU A 146 -35.58 5.64 7.90
CA LEU A 146 -34.97 6.97 8.02
C LEU A 146 -36.00 8.09 8.01
N GLU A 147 -36.99 8.03 7.10
CA GLU A 147 -38.08 9.01 7.06
C GLU A 147 -38.89 9.02 8.37
N THR A 148 -39.21 7.83 8.89
CA THR A 148 -39.93 7.69 10.15
C THR A 148 -39.12 8.22 11.34
N VAL A 149 -37.82 7.91 11.40
CA VAL A 149 -36.92 8.39 12.46
C VAL A 149 -36.82 9.91 12.44
N GLU A 150 -36.69 10.54 11.27
CA GLU A 150 -36.62 12.00 11.16
C GLU A 150 -37.92 12.69 11.57
N ALA A 151 -39.07 12.11 11.22
CA ALA A 151 -40.36 12.59 11.69
C ALA A 151 -40.46 12.50 13.22
N LEU A 152 -40.01 11.37 13.81
CA LEU A 152 -39.94 11.19 15.26
C LEU A 152 -38.98 12.19 15.92
N MET A 153 -37.82 12.46 15.33
CA MET A 153 -36.84 13.43 15.85
C MET A 153 -37.38 14.86 15.84
N THR A 154 -38.07 15.24 14.77
CA THR A 154 -38.73 16.55 14.67
C THR A 154 -39.81 16.71 15.74
N ARG A 155 -40.61 15.66 15.96
CA ARG A 155 -41.59 15.60 17.05
C ARG A 155 -40.93 15.68 18.43
N ASN A 156 -39.86 14.93 18.66
CA ASN A 156 -39.10 14.90 19.90
C ASN A 156 -38.54 16.29 20.26
N ARG A 157 -38.05 17.05 19.27
CA ARG A 157 -37.57 18.42 19.46
C ARG A 157 -38.68 19.36 19.93
N LYS A 158 -39.89 19.24 19.36
CA LYS A 158 -41.07 20.02 19.79
C LYS A 158 -41.51 19.64 21.21
N GLN A 159 -41.58 18.35 21.50
CA GLN A 159 -41.93 17.84 22.83
C GLN A 159 -40.92 18.26 23.91
N TYR A 160 -39.62 18.24 23.60
CA TYR A 160 -38.58 18.70 24.54
C TYR A 160 -38.71 20.20 24.85
N ARG A 161 -39.00 21.04 23.84
CA ARG A 161 -39.29 22.47 24.03
C ARG A 161 -40.49 22.69 24.94
N PHE A 162 -41.55 21.89 24.76
CA PHE A 162 -42.74 21.92 25.61
C PHE A 162 -42.42 21.57 27.07
N VAL A 163 -41.65 20.50 27.32
CA VAL A 163 -41.28 20.09 28.68
C VAL A 163 -40.37 21.11 29.38
N THR A 164 -39.53 21.79 28.60
CA THR A 164 -38.59 22.80 29.12
C THR A 164 -39.29 24.12 29.48
N SER A 165 -40.45 24.40 28.88
CA SER A 165 -41.27 25.58 29.22
C SER A 165 -41.79 25.49 30.65
N LYS A 166 -41.69 26.60 31.41
CA LYS A 166 -42.25 26.71 32.76
C LYS A 166 -43.76 27.03 32.77
N SER A 167 -44.35 27.31 31.61
CA SER A 167 -45.74 27.75 31.49
C SER A 167 -46.77 26.63 31.70
N HIS A 168 -46.36 25.36 31.63
CA HIS A 168 -47.28 24.22 31.70
C HIS A 168 -47.25 23.49 33.06
N PRO A 169 -48.41 22.94 33.51
CA PRO A 169 -48.51 22.13 34.70
C PRO A 169 -47.49 20.99 34.75
N LYS A 170 -47.06 20.62 35.97
CA LYS A 170 -46.05 19.57 36.18
C LYS A 170 -46.52 18.20 35.67
N GLU A 171 -47.82 17.89 35.78
CA GLU A 171 -48.39 16.62 35.33
C GLU A 171 -48.35 16.46 33.82
N GLU A 172 -48.74 17.50 33.07
CA GLU A 172 -48.68 17.51 31.60
C GLU A 172 -47.24 17.36 31.10
N ARG A 173 -46.30 18.07 31.73
CA ARG A 173 -44.87 17.95 31.42
C ARG A 173 -44.36 16.52 31.65
N ARG A 174 -44.80 15.85 32.72
CA ARG A 174 -44.44 14.45 33.00
C ARG A 174 -45.00 13.49 31.95
N LYS A 175 -46.26 13.67 31.53
CA LYS A 175 -46.89 12.88 30.46
C LYS A 175 -46.14 13.03 29.14
N VAL A 176 -45.82 14.26 28.74
CA VAL A 176 -45.06 14.54 27.50
C VAL A 176 -43.64 13.98 27.57
N TRP A 177 -42.98 14.04 28.73
CA TRP A 177 -41.66 13.43 28.93
C TRP A 177 -41.68 11.90 28.77
N GLN A 178 -42.72 11.22 29.26
CA GLN A 178 -42.90 9.79 29.04
C GLN A 178 -43.12 9.46 27.55
N GLN A 179 -43.90 10.27 26.84
CA GLN A 179 -44.10 10.12 25.39
C GLN A 179 -42.80 10.35 24.60
N LEU A 180 -42.00 11.32 25.01
CA LEU A 180 -40.68 11.61 24.44
C LEU A 180 -39.75 10.39 24.59
N ASN A 181 -39.70 9.79 25.79
CA ASN A 181 -38.89 8.59 26.02
C ASN A 181 -39.36 7.40 25.18
N LYS A 182 -40.68 7.16 25.07
CA LYS A 182 -41.23 6.11 24.19
C LYS A 182 -40.86 6.35 22.72
N SER A 183 -40.96 7.59 22.26
CA SER A 183 -40.64 7.97 20.87
C SER A 183 -39.15 7.84 20.58
N ARG A 184 -38.28 8.15 21.55
CA ARG A 184 -36.84 7.89 21.47
C ARG A 184 -36.52 6.41 21.40
N SER A 185 -37.11 5.59 22.27
CA SER A 185 -36.91 4.14 22.22
C SER A 185 -37.32 3.56 20.87
N LYS A 186 -38.44 4.00 20.29
CA LYS A 186 -38.86 3.60 18.94
C LYS A 186 -37.83 4.01 17.88
N ALA A 187 -37.34 5.25 17.93
CA ALA A 187 -36.33 5.72 16.97
C ALA A 187 -35.02 4.92 17.08
N VAL A 188 -34.59 4.57 18.30
CA VAL A 188 -33.43 3.70 18.53
C VAL A 188 -33.65 2.31 17.94
N THR A 189 -34.82 1.69 18.15
CA THR A 189 -35.14 0.38 17.56
C THR A 189 -35.05 0.40 16.03
N LEU A 190 -35.63 1.42 15.38
CA LEU A 190 -35.58 1.56 13.92
C LEU A 190 -34.15 1.74 13.38
N VAL A 191 -33.28 2.43 14.13
CA VAL A 191 -31.86 2.60 13.75
C VAL A 191 -31.04 1.35 14.04
N GLU A 192 -31.33 0.62 15.11
CA GLU A 192 -30.68 -0.67 15.41
C GLU A 192 -31.01 -1.74 14.37
N GLU A 193 -32.23 -1.76 13.84
CA GLU A 193 -32.63 -2.66 12.74
C GLU A 193 -31.81 -2.45 11.46
N LEU A 194 -31.25 -1.26 11.26
CA LEU A 194 -30.36 -0.95 10.14
C LEU A 194 -28.90 -1.38 10.39
N GLY A 195 -28.58 -1.90 11.58
CA GLY A 195 -27.32 -2.61 11.83
C GLY A 195 -26.05 -1.76 11.78
N LEU A 196 -26.03 -0.56 12.38
CA LEU A 196 -24.79 0.25 12.43
C LEU A 196 -23.64 -0.46 13.16
N ARG A 197 -22.45 -0.45 12.56
CA ARG A 197 -21.25 -1.04 13.19
C ARG A 197 -20.84 -0.30 14.45
N THR A 198 -20.43 -1.04 15.49
CA THR A 198 -19.95 -0.50 16.78
C THR A 198 -18.79 0.51 16.61
N LYS A 199 -17.92 0.31 15.62
CA LYS A 199 -16.81 1.25 15.30
C LYS A 199 -17.29 2.67 14.96
N ARG A 200 -18.50 2.82 14.39
CA ARG A 200 -19.09 4.14 14.08
C ARG A 200 -19.80 4.77 15.28
N ILE A 201 -20.19 3.96 16.26
CA ILE A 201 -20.90 4.41 17.46
C ILE A 201 -19.92 4.86 18.55
N ARG A 202 -18.71 4.29 18.59
CA ARG A 202 -17.64 4.71 19.52
C ARG A 202 -17.36 6.23 19.55
N PRO A 203 -17.14 6.92 18.42
CA PRO A 203 -16.94 8.38 18.44
C PRO A 203 -18.17 9.14 18.96
N MET A 204 -19.39 8.61 18.77
CA MET A 204 -20.60 9.21 19.33
C MET A 204 -20.61 9.11 20.86
N PHE A 205 -20.14 7.99 21.42
CA PHE A 205 -19.97 7.81 22.86
C PHE A 205 -18.92 8.77 23.44
N GLU A 206 -17.77 8.91 22.77
CA GLU A 206 -16.70 9.84 23.17
C GLU A 206 -17.22 11.29 23.17
N ASN A 207 -17.92 11.70 22.10
CA ASN A 207 -18.59 13.00 22.00
C ASN A 207 -19.59 13.23 23.15
N LEU A 208 -20.39 12.23 23.54
CA LEU A 208 -21.32 12.36 24.67
C LEU A 208 -20.58 12.58 26.00
N GLY A 209 -19.45 11.91 26.20
CA GLY A 209 -18.57 12.10 27.35
C GLY A 209 -18.00 13.53 27.42
N GLU A 210 -17.55 14.05 26.28
CA GLU A 210 -17.08 15.43 26.15
C GLU A 210 -18.19 16.43 26.44
N LEU A 211 -19.39 16.24 25.88
CA LEU A 211 -20.54 17.11 26.14
C LEU A 211 -20.95 17.09 27.62
N SER A 212 -20.95 15.92 28.28
CA SER A 212 -21.26 15.82 29.71
C SER A 212 -20.22 16.55 30.56
N SER A 213 -18.92 16.32 30.31
CA SER A 213 -17.85 17.00 31.06
C SER A 213 -17.86 18.51 30.80
N ARG A 214 -18.21 18.94 29.59
CA ARG A 214 -18.40 20.36 29.25
C ARG A 214 -19.56 20.97 30.03
N VAL A 215 -20.70 20.29 30.14
CA VAL A 215 -21.85 20.77 30.93
C VAL A 215 -21.48 20.90 32.42
N ASP A 216 -20.71 19.95 32.95
CA ASP A 216 -20.26 19.98 34.34
C ASP A 216 -19.30 21.14 34.62
N THR A 217 -18.32 21.35 33.75
CA THR A 217 -17.37 22.48 33.86
C THR A 217 -18.06 23.83 33.73
N LEU A 218 -19.03 23.95 32.79
CA LEU A 218 -19.87 25.15 32.66
C LEU A 218 -20.69 25.39 33.92
N THR A 219 -21.29 24.35 34.50
CA THR A 219 -22.08 24.47 35.74
C THR A 219 -21.21 24.93 36.91
N ALA A 220 -20.02 24.32 37.09
CA ALA A 220 -19.08 24.75 38.13
C ALA A 220 -18.59 26.19 37.93
N ARG A 221 -18.35 26.63 36.68
CA ARG A 221 -17.97 28.02 36.36
C ARG A 221 -19.10 29.01 36.64
N ILE A 222 -20.34 28.64 36.33
CA ILE A 222 -21.53 29.44 36.64
C ILE A 222 -21.67 29.60 38.16
N ASP A 223 -21.51 28.53 38.93
CA ASP A 223 -21.62 28.57 40.40
C ASP A 223 -20.50 29.40 41.03
N LYS A 224 -19.26 29.27 40.55
CA LYS A 224 -18.13 30.13 40.98
C LYS A 224 -18.41 31.61 40.70
N ARG A 225 -18.94 31.96 39.52
CA ARG A 225 -19.29 33.35 39.17
C ARG A 225 -20.49 33.86 39.97
N LYS A 226 -21.45 33.00 40.33
CA LYS A 226 -22.57 33.33 41.23
C LYS A 226 -22.05 33.71 42.62
N LYS A 227 -21.06 32.98 43.15
CA LYS A 227 -20.43 33.27 44.44
C LYS A 227 -19.60 34.56 44.45
N LYS A 228 -18.96 34.91 43.33
CA LYS A 228 -18.10 36.11 43.22
C LYS A 228 -18.84 37.40 42.85
N HIS A 229 -20.17 37.41 42.71
CA HIS A 229 -20.97 38.57 42.27
C HIS A 229 -20.44 39.27 40.99
N ASN A 230 -19.79 38.52 40.09
CA ASN A 230 -19.20 39.06 38.86
C ASN A 230 -20.26 39.38 37.78
N SER A 231 -19.90 40.29 36.85
CA SER A 231 -20.72 40.82 35.74
C SER A 231 -21.71 39.83 35.08
N VAL A 232 -22.95 40.30 34.89
CA VAL A 232 -24.10 39.58 34.31
C VAL A 232 -23.83 39.11 32.87
N SER A 233 -23.07 39.89 32.08
CA SER A 233 -22.80 39.59 30.66
C SER A 233 -21.93 38.34 30.46
N GLY A 234 -20.89 38.17 31.29
CA GLY A 234 -20.03 36.98 31.24
C GLY A 234 -20.75 35.70 31.70
N ARG A 235 -21.76 35.82 32.56
CA ARG A 235 -22.61 34.70 33.00
C ARG A 235 -23.59 34.27 31.92
N GLN A 236 -24.14 35.23 31.17
CA GLN A 236 -25.12 34.97 30.13
C GLN A 236 -24.55 34.08 29.01
N LYS A 237 -23.32 34.36 28.54
CA LYS A 237 -22.62 33.54 27.53
C LYS A 237 -22.48 32.06 27.95
N LEU A 238 -22.09 31.82 29.21
CA LEU A 238 -21.98 30.44 29.75
C LEU A 238 -23.33 29.74 29.87
N LEU A 239 -24.39 30.49 30.19
CA LEU A 239 -25.75 29.97 30.27
C LEU A 239 -26.34 29.66 28.88
N GLU A 240 -25.99 30.43 27.87
CA GLU A 240 -26.36 30.20 26.47
C GLU A 240 -25.65 28.96 25.93
N GLU A 241 -24.33 28.84 26.15
CA GLU A 241 -23.55 27.66 25.76
C GLU A 241 -24.11 26.39 26.43
N ARG A 242 -24.35 26.43 27.75
CA ARG A 242 -24.95 25.29 28.48
C ARG A 242 -26.34 24.96 27.93
N ARG A 243 -27.17 25.97 27.63
CA ARG A 243 -28.51 25.76 27.06
C ARG A 243 -28.43 25.16 25.67
N SER A 244 -27.47 25.58 24.84
CA SER A 244 -27.22 25.03 23.50
C SER A 244 -26.92 23.53 23.57
N ILE A 245 -26.00 23.12 24.45
CA ILE A 245 -25.64 21.71 24.63
C ILE A 245 -26.85 20.88 25.11
N LEU A 246 -27.63 21.40 26.07
CA LEU A 246 -28.81 20.69 26.57
C LEU A 246 -29.94 20.63 25.54
N GLN A 247 -30.09 21.64 24.69
CA GLN A 247 -31.04 21.62 23.58
C GLN A 247 -30.63 20.63 22.49
N ALA A 248 -29.32 20.51 22.21
CA ALA A 248 -28.80 19.55 21.24
C ALA A 248 -28.96 18.11 21.74
N THR A 249 -28.56 17.82 22.98
CA THR A 249 -28.70 16.49 23.60
C THR A 249 -30.15 16.16 23.97
N GLN A 250 -30.99 17.18 24.14
CA GLN A 250 -32.37 17.10 24.61
C GLN A 250 -32.49 16.36 25.95
N GLU A 251 -31.54 16.57 26.85
CA GLU A 251 -31.51 15.94 28.17
C GLU A 251 -31.31 16.96 29.28
N THR A 252 -31.48 16.53 30.52
CA THR A 252 -31.05 17.30 31.69
C THR A 252 -29.60 16.98 32.01
N PRO A 253 -28.84 17.86 32.70
CA PRO A 253 -27.46 17.59 33.09
C PRO A 253 -27.31 16.27 33.87
N THR A 254 -28.25 15.97 34.77
CA THR A 254 -28.27 14.73 35.55
C THR A 254 -28.57 13.51 34.70
N SER A 255 -29.54 13.60 33.78
CA SER A 255 -29.85 12.53 32.81
C SER A 255 -28.64 12.22 31.93
N LEU A 256 -27.99 13.26 31.40
CA LEU A 256 -26.83 13.10 30.52
C LEU A 256 -25.68 12.40 31.25
N ARG A 257 -25.38 12.83 32.49
CA ARG A 257 -24.37 12.18 33.33
C ARG A 257 -24.72 10.71 33.62
N HIS A 258 -25.97 10.42 33.99
CA HIS A 258 -26.41 9.04 34.23
C HIS A 258 -26.30 8.20 32.96
N ARG A 259 -26.63 8.74 31.79
CA ARG A 259 -26.46 8.06 30.51
C ARG A 259 -24.99 7.77 30.24
N VAL A 260 -24.10 8.76 30.34
CA VAL A 260 -22.66 8.56 30.11
C VAL A 260 -22.11 7.47 31.03
N LYS A 261 -22.49 7.49 32.32
CA LYS A 261 -22.14 6.44 33.28
C LYS A 261 -22.70 5.07 32.88
N ALA A 262 -23.96 5.01 32.46
CA ALA A 262 -24.59 3.77 32.00
C ALA A 262 -23.96 3.23 30.71
N SER A 263 -23.62 4.08 29.74
CA SER A 263 -22.92 3.68 28.51
C SER A 263 -21.49 3.22 28.78
N SER A 264 -20.78 3.87 29.71
CA SER A 264 -19.45 3.44 30.13
C SER A 264 -19.49 2.08 30.83
N GLY A 265 -20.47 1.87 31.73
CA GLY A 265 -20.72 0.58 32.36
C GLY A 265 -21.04 -0.52 31.33
N ALA A 266 -21.97 -0.26 30.41
CA ALA A 266 -22.34 -1.21 29.35
C ALA A 266 -21.18 -1.51 28.40
N TYR A 267 -20.33 -0.53 28.09
CA TYR A 267 -19.11 -0.75 27.31
C TYR A 267 -18.11 -1.64 28.04
N SER A 268 -17.90 -1.41 29.35
CA SER A 268 -17.05 -2.27 30.17
C SER A 268 -17.58 -3.69 30.28
N GLU A 269 -18.89 -3.88 30.45
CA GLU A 269 -19.54 -5.20 30.43
C GLU A 269 -19.33 -5.92 29.09
N TYR A 270 -19.48 -5.20 27.98
CA TYR A 270 -19.24 -5.73 26.63
C TYR A 270 -17.77 -6.15 26.42
N GLU A 271 -16.82 -5.30 26.78
CA GLU A 271 -15.39 -5.61 26.67
C GLU A 271 -15.00 -6.78 27.57
N LYS A 272 -15.55 -6.87 28.78
CA LYS A 272 -15.34 -8.01 29.68
C LYS A 272 -15.88 -9.31 29.10
N ALA A 273 -17.12 -9.32 28.60
CA ALA A 273 -17.71 -10.52 28.00
C ALA A 273 -16.91 -10.97 26.75
N LYS A 274 -16.43 -10.01 25.95
CA LYS A 274 -15.56 -10.28 24.80
C LYS A 274 -14.22 -10.87 25.25
N HIS A 275 -13.62 -10.29 26.29
CA HIS A 275 -12.37 -10.77 26.85
C HIS A 275 -12.51 -12.19 27.40
N GLU A 276 -13.56 -12.46 28.19
CA GLU A 276 -13.87 -13.80 28.74
C GLU A 276 -13.96 -14.88 27.64
N LEU A 277 -14.69 -14.59 26.56
CA LEU A 277 -14.81 -15.51 25.42
C LEU A 277 -13.48 -15.71 24.68
N SER A 278 -12.68 -14.65 24.53
CA SER A 278 -11.35 -14.75 23.89
C SER A 278 -10.33 -15.49 24.76
N SER A 279 -10.30 -15.23 26.07
CA SER A 279 -9.32 -15.79 26.99
C SER A 279 -9.51 -17.29 27.18
N GLY A 280 -10.75 -17.78 27.17
CA GLY A 280 -11.05 -19.21 27.21
C GLY A 280 -10.58 -19.99 25.96
N ASN A 281 -10.28 -19.28 24.86
CA ASN A 281 -9.91 -19.86 23.57
C ASN A 281 -8.45 -19.61 23.14
N LEU A 282 -7.61 -19.06 24.02
CA LEU A 282 -6.20 -18.77 23.68
C LEU A 282 -5.40 -20.03 23.32
N ARG A 283 -5.71 -21.18 23.93
CA ARG A 283 -5.07 -22.47 23.62
C ARG A 283 -5.23 -22.89 22.16
N LEU A 284 -6.37 -22.56 21.54
CA LEU A 284 -6.62 -22.80 20.12
C LEU A 284 -5.67 -22.00 19.24
N VAL A 285 -5.34 -20.77 19.64
CA VAL A 285 -4.38 -19.94 18.88
C VAL A 285 -2.99 -20.56 18.93
N VAL A 286 -2.57 -21.03 20.11
CA VAL A 286 -1.26 -21.68 20.28
C VAL A 286 -1.15 -22.96 19.44
N SER A 287 -2.20 -23.78 19.39
CA SER A 287 -2.19 -25.01 18.57
C SER A 287 -2.08 -24.69 17.08
N VAL A 288 -2.82 -23.69 16.58
CA VAL A 288 -2.74 -23.26 15.17
C VAL A 288 -1.38 -22.63 14.86
N ALA A 289 -0.88 -21.74 15.73
CA ALA A 289 0.39 -21.04 15.52
C ALA A 289 1.61 -21.98 15.49
N LYS A 290 1.53 -23.15 16.13
CA LYS A 290 2.61 -24.15 16.13
C LYS A 290 2.97 -24.62 14.71
N HIS A 291 2.01 -24.69 13.79
CA HIS A 291 2.22 -25.07 12.38
C HIS A 291 2.95 -24.01 11.54
N TYR A 292 3.05 -22.78 12.04
CA TYR A 292 3.68 -21.64 11.36
C TYR A 292 5.05 -21.28 11.92
N ARG A 293 5.59 -22.12 12.83
CA ARG A 293 6.97 -21.97 13.33
C ARG A 293 7.98 -22.03 12.18
N ASN A 294 9.11 -21.36 12.36
CA ASN A 294 10.23 -21.31 11.41
C ASN A 294 9.91 -20.64 10.06
N ARG A 295 8.83 -19.87 9.95
CA ARG A 295 8.50 -19.06 8.75
C ARG A 295 9.04 -17.62 8.80
N GLY A 296 10.02 -17.35 9.67
CA GLY A 296 10.70 -16.05 9.79
C GLY A 296 10.16 -15.10 10.87
N LEU A 297 9.08 -15.44 11.57
CA LEU A 297 8.57 -14.68 12.72
C LEU A 297 8.80 -15.45 14.04
N SER A 298 8.92 -14.70 15.15
CA SER A 298 8.98 -15.28 16.48
C SER A 298 7.68 -16.01 16.82
N PHE A 299 7.77 -17.04 17.66
CA PHE A 299 6.59 -17.79 18.08
C PHE A 299 5.59 -16.92 18.86
N LEU A 300 6.07 -15.97 19.67
CA LEU A 300 5.20 -15.00 20.35
C LEU A 300 4.46 -14.11 19.37
N ASP A 301 5.14 -13.64 18.32
CA ASP A 301 4.54 -12.76 17.32
C ASP A 301 3.44 -13.50 16.54
N LEU A 302 3.67 -14.76 16.17
CA LEU A 302 2.66 -15.62 15.56
C LEU A 302 1.43 -15.79 16.47
N ILE A 303 1.65 -15.99 17.77
CA ILE A 303 0.56 -16.08 18.76
C ILE A 303 -0.19 -14.75 18.85
N GLN A 304 0.49 -13.60 18.88
CA GLN A 304 -0.17 -12.30 19.01
C GLN A 304 -1.00 -11.94 17.77
N GLU A 305 -0.48 -12.24 16.58
CA GLU A 305 -1.23 -12.06 15.32
C GLU A 305 -2.43 -13.03 15.27
N GLY A 306 -2.24 -14.27 15.72
CA GLY A 306 -3.32 -15.24 15.90
C GLY A 306 -4.38 -14.79 16.91
N ASN A 307 -3.99 -14.20 18.05
CA ASN A 307 -4.89 -13.64 19.06
C ASN A 307 -5.69 -12.47 18.48
N THR A 308 -5.06 -11.65 17.62
CA THR A 308 -5.76 -10.59 16.89
C THR A 308 -6.79 -11.18 15.92
N GLY A 309 -6.47 -12.30 15.25
CA GLY A 309 -7.42 -13.09 14.45
C GLY A 309 -8.59 -13.64 15.27
N LEU A 310 -8.32 -14.24 16.42
CA LEU A 310 -9.33 -14.74 17.37
C LEU A 310 -10.27 -13.62 17.83
N MET A 311 -9.74 -12.45 18.19
CA MET A 311 -10.54 -11.29 18.59
C MET A 311 -11.47 -10.80 17.47
N ARG A 312 -11.04 -10.89 16.21
CA ARG A 312 -11.89 -10.61 15.04
C ARG A 312 -12.96 -11.67 14.85
N ALA A 313 -12.64 -12.94 15.10
CA ALA A 313 -13.61 -14.03 15.08
C ALA A 313 -14.70 -13.79 16.12
N VAL A 314 -14.33 -13.52 17.37
CA VAL A 314 -15.28 -13.19 18.46
C VAL A 314 -16.18 -12.02 18.09
N ASP A 315 -15.64 -10.98 17.45
CA ASP A 315 -16.45 -9.81 17.07
C ASP A 315 -17.56 -10.14 16.06
N LYS A 316 -17.32 -11.13 15.18
CA LYS A 316 -18.18 -11.49 14.05
C LYS A 316 -18.94 -12.80 14.23
N PHE A 317 -18.70 -13.52 15.32
CA PHE A 317 -19.33 -14.80 15.58
C PHE A 317 -20.82 -14.61 15.84
N GLU A 318 -21.64 -15.45 15.20
CA GLU A 318 -23.09 -15.45 15.31
C GLU A 318 -23.56 -16.82 15.82
N VAL A 319 -24.15 -16.84 17.01
CA VAL A 319 -24.59 -18.10 17.64
C VAL A 319 -25.77 -18.73 16.91
N GLY A 320 -26.58 -17.90 16.24
CA GLY A 320 -27.81 -18.34 15.54
C GLY A 320 -27.57 -19.37 14.43
N ARG A 321 -26.34 -19.50 13.92
CA ARG A 321 -25.99 -20.45 12.85
C ARG A 321 -25.73 -21.87 13.31
N GLY A 322 -25.48 -22.09 14.60
CA GLY A 322 -25.29 -23.43 15.17
C GLY A 322 -23.88 -24.06 14.99
N TYR A 323 -22.96 -23.40 14.30
CA TYR A 323 -21.57 -23.87 14.17
C TYR A 323 -20.79 -23.75 15.49
N LYS A 324 -19.83 -24.66 15.72
CA LYS A 324 -18.90 -24.58 16.86
C LYS A 324 -17.98 -23.37 16.71
N PHE A 325 -17.69 -22.69 17.81
CA PHE A 325 -16.83 -21.50 17.80
C PHE A 325 -15.41 -21.83 17.32
N CYS A 326 -14.81 -22.92 17.79
CA CYS A 326 -13.45 -23.33 17.40
C CYS A 326 -13.30 -23.48 15.89
N THR A 327 -14.22 -24.17 15.22
CA THR A 327 -14.18 -24.39 13.76
C THR A 327 -14.17 -23.07 13.00
N TYR A 328 -15.02 -22.13 13.42
CA TYR A 328 -15.07 -20.79 12.81
C TYR A 328 -13.82 -19.96 13.13
N ALA A 329 -13.36 -19.99 14.39
CA ALA A 329 -12.22 -19.21 14.84
C ALA A 329 -10.91 -19.64 14.18
N THR A 330 -10.71 -20.94 13.93
CA THR A 330 -9.52 -21.49 13.26
C THR A 330 -9.25 -20.80 11.92
N TRP A 331 -10.29 -20.54 11.12
CA TRP A 331 -10.13 -19.82 9.84
C TRP A 331 -9.58 -18.40 10.04
N TRP A 332 -10.15 -17.64 10.99
CA TRP A 332 -9.70 -16.27 11.29
C TRP A 332 -8.29 -16.22 11.87
N ILE A 333 -7.93 -17.19 12.72
CA ILE A 333 -6.60 -17.32 13.31
C ILE A 333 -5.59 -17.62 12.19
N ARG A 334 -5.88 -18.63 11.35
CA ARG A 334 -5.04 -19.01 10.21
C ARG A 334 -4.82 -17.85 9.24
N GLN A 335 -5.88 -17.13 8.91
CA GLN A 335 -5.81 -15.99 8.00
C GLN A 335 -4.97 -14.85 8.58
N ALA A 336 -5.12 -14.55 9.87
CA ALA A 336 -4.33 -13.50 10.52
C ALA A 336 -2.83 -13.87 10.54
N ILE A 337 -2.50 -15.11 10.92
CA ILE A 337 -1.12 -15.59 10.98
C ILE A 337 -0.49 -15.63 9.58
N THR A 338 -1.17 -16.22 8.59
CA THR A 338 -0.65 -16.32 7.22
C THR A 338 -0.39 -14.94 6.62
N ARG A 339 -1.31 -14.00 6.86
CA ARG A 339 -1.14 -12.61 6.44
C ARG A 339 0.05 -11.94 7.14
N ALA A 340 0.18 -12.11 8.45
CA ALA A 340 1.30 -11.53 9.20
C ALA A 340 2.65 -12.09 8.74
N VAL A 341 2.73 -13.39 8.49
CA VAL A 341 3.92 -14.03 7.91
C VAL A 341 4.25 -13.42 6.55
N ALA A 342 3.27 -13.28 5.64
CA ALA A 342 3.53 -12.65 4.35
C ALA A 342 3.95 -11.17 4.47
N ASP A 343 3.35 -10.44 5.42
CA ASP A 343 3.52 -9.00 5.56
C ASP A 343 4.81 -8.58 6.32
N GLN A 344 5.26 -9.39 7.30
CA GLN A 344 6.28 -9.01 8.29
C GLN A 344 7.50 -9.95 8.37
N SER A 345 7.44 -11.18 7.83
CA SER A 345 8.53 -12.17 8.02
C SER A 345 9.86 -11.85 7.32
N ARG A 346 9.85 -10.88 6.39
CA ARG A 346 11.02 -10.55 5.56
C ARG A 346 11.51 -9.14 5.85
N THR A 347 12.83 -8.97 5.85
CA THR A 347 13.48 -7.65 5.96
C THR A 347 13.06 -6.70 4.84
N VAL A 348 12.96 -7.23 3.61
CA VAL A 348 12.40 -6.51 2.47
C VAL A 348 10.97 -7.00 2.27
N ARG A 349 10.00 -6.11 2.47
CA ARG A 349 8.58 -6.41 2.36
C ARG A 349 8.20 -6.74 0.92
N ILE A 350 7.61 -7.92 0.73
CA ILE A 350 7.05 -8.37 -0.56
C ILE A 350 5.52 -8.28 -0.47
N PRO A 351 4.80 -7.78 -1.50
CA PRO A 351 3.34 -7.80 -1.53
C PRO A 351 2.76 -9.21 -1.41
N VAL A 352 1.59 -9.36 -0.76
CA VAL A 352 0.98 -10.67 -0.44
C VAL A 352 0.78 -11.55 -1.68
N HIS A 353 0.24 -11.01 -2.77
CA HIS A 353 0.03 -11.78 -4.01
C HIS A 353 1.35 -12.33 -4.58
N MET A 354 2.48 -11.63 -4.40
CA MET A 354 3.79 -12.12 -4.82
C MET A 354 4.34 -13.20 -3.89
N VAL A 355 3.94 -13.21 -2.61
CA VAL A 355 4.27 -14.30 -1.68
C VAL A 355 3.47 -15.57 -2.03
N GLU A 356 2.22 -15.41 -2.46
CA GLU A 356 1.37 -16.50 -2.97
C GLU A 356 1.96 -17.10 -4.25
N THR A 357 2.33 -16.27 -5.24
CA THR A 357 2.97 -16.76 -6.47
C THR A 357 4.33 -17.41 -6.19
N LEU A 358 5.15 -16.83 -5.31
CA LEU A 358 6.41 -17.44 -4.88
C LEU A 358 6.20 -18.80 -4.21
N SER A 359 5.16 -18.95 -3.39
CA SER A 359 4.84 -20.21 -2.73
C SER A 359 4.39 -21.26 -3.75
N ARG A 360 3.57 -20.86 -4.74
CA ARG A 360 3.17 -21.72 -5.86
C ARG A 360 4.38 -22.21 -6.67
N VAL A 361 5.23 -21.29 -7.10
CA VAL A 361 6.47 -21.61 -7.85
C VAL A 361 7.37 -22.55 -7.04
N ARG A 362 7.50 -22.35 -5.73
CA ARG A 362 8.27 -23.24 -4.84
C ARG A 362 7.64 -24.63 -4.69
N ASN A 363 6.32 -24.72 -4.61
CA ASN A 363 5.61 -25.99 -4.52
C ASN A 363 5.77 -26.79 -5.81
N CYS A 364 5.51 -26.19 -6.97
CA CYS A 364 5.75 -26.82 -8.27
C CYS A 364 7.21 -27.25 -8.43
N SER A 365 8.17 -26.41 -8.04
CA SER A 365 9.59 -26.77 -8.07
C SER A 365 9.94 -27.94 -7.14
N ARG A 366 9.26 -28.08 -6.00
CA ARG A 366 9.43 -29.20 -5.06
C ARG A 366 8.80 -30.49 -5.60
N GLU A 367 7.64 -30.41 -6.21
CA GLU A 367 6.96 -31.54 -6.87
C GLU A 367 7.78 -32.06 -8.05
N LEU A 368 8.25 -31.17 -8.92
CA LEU A 368 9.13 -31.52 -10.04
C LEU A 368 10.46 -32.13 -9.56
N LEU A 369 11.00 -31.68 -8.43
CA LEU A 369 12.20 -32.29 -7.84
C LEU A 369 11.94 -33.74 -7.42
N GLN A 370 10.76 -34.02 -6.86
CA GLN A 370 10.38 -35.37 -6.47
C GLN A 370 10.17 -36.29 -7.68
N GLU A 371 9.60 -35.78 -8.78
CA GLU A 371 9.35 -36.54 -10.00
C GLU A 371 10.61 -36.77 -10.83
N LEU A 372 11.42 -35.73 -11.03
CA LEU A 372 12.60 -35.75 -11.91
C LEU A 372 13.87 -36.24 -11.21
N GLY A 373 13.91 -36.22 -9.87
CA GLY A 373 15.09 -36.55 -9.07
C GLY A 373 16.26 -35.56 -9.23
N ARG A 374 16.03 -34.41 -9.88
CA ARG A 374 16.99 -33.31 -10.06
C ARG A 374 16.31 -31.96 -9.83
N GLU A 375 17.10 -30.90 -9.63
CA GLU A 375 16.55 -29.53 -9.61
C GLU A 375 15.90 -29.21 -10.97
N ALA A 376 14.68 -28.68 -10.92
CA ALA A 376 13.90 -28.30 -12.10
C ALA A 376 14.46 -27.04 -12.73
N THR A 377 14.48 -26.98 -14.07
CA THR A 377 14.89 -25.76 -14.77
C THR A 377 13.81 -24.68 -14.66
N PRO A 378 14.15 -23.37 -14.75
CA PRO A 378 13.15 -22.31 -14.74
C PRO A 378 12.10 -22.43 -15.84
N GLU A 379 12.44 -23.08 -16.97
CA GLU A 379 11.53 -23.37 -18.08
C GLU A 379 10.51 -24.46 -17.70
N GLU A 380 10.95 -25.55 -17.07
CA GLU A 380 10.08 -26.63 -16.58
C GLU A 380 9.13 -26.14 -15.48
N VAL A 381 9.64 -25.29 -14.58
CA VAL A 381 8.82 -24.69 -13.51
C VAL A 381 7.79 -23.71 -14.10
N ALA A 382 8.15 -22.97 -15.15
CA ALA A 382 7.23 -22.08 -15.85
C ALA A 382 6.08 -22.84 -16.53
N GLU A 383 6.40 -23.96 -17.20
CA GLU A 383 5.39 -24.82 -17.81
C GLU A 383 4.45 -25.43 -16.75
N ALA A 384 4.99 -25.93 -15.64
CA ALA A 384 4.18 -26.53 -14.58
C ALA A 384 3.35 -25.52 -13.77
N SER A 385 3.81 -24.27 -13.65
CA SER A 385 3.13 -23.22 -12.87
C SER A 385 2.25 -22.27 -13.69
N GLU A 386 2.19 -22.46 -15.02
CA GLU A 386 1.48 -21.60 -15.98
C GLU A 386 1.92 -20.12 -15.93
N ILE A 387 3.19 -19.86 -15.62
CA ILE A 387 3.77 -18.51 -15.51
C ILE A 387 4.85 -18.33 -16.58
N GLU A 388 5.04 -17.12 -17.09
CA GLU A 388 6.10 -16.83 -18.07
C GLU A 388 7.50 -17.09 -17.47
N VAL A 389 8.40 -17.72 -18.25
CA VAL A 389 9.79 -18.03 -17.84
C VAL A 389 10.51 -16.81 -17.26
N GLY A 390 10.37 -15.65 -17.90
CA GLY A 390 10.98 -14.40 -17.44
C GLY A 390 10.45 -13.96 -16.07
N GLU A 391 9.19 -14.24 -15.76
CA GLU A 391 8.57 -13.92 -14.48
C GLU A 391 8.98 -14.92 -13.39
N VAL A 392 9.06 -16.22 -13.71
CA VAL A 392 9.59 -17.25 -12.78
C VAL A 392 11.00 -16.92 -12.34
N CYS A 393 11.89 -16.53 -13.27
CA CYS A 393 13.25 -16.10 -12.95
C CYS A 393 13.27 -14.89 -11.99
N ARG A 394 12.41 -13.90 -12.21
CA ARG A 394 12.27 -12.74 -11.30
C ARG A 394 11.75 -13.16 -9.92
N ILE A 395 10.75 -14.03 -9.86
CA ILE A 395 10.15 -14.53 -8.62
C ILE A 395 11.17 -15.34 -7.81
N LEU A 396 11.94 -16.23 -8.45
CA LEU A 396 12.99 -17.00 -7.80
C LEU A 396 14.07 -16.07 -7.22
N GLY A 397 14.47 -15.03 -7.96
CA GLY A 397 15.38 -14.00 -7.48
C GLY A 397 14.86 -13.22 -6.27
N LEU A 398 13.57 -12.84 -6.28
CA LEU A 398 12.89 -12.21 -5.13
C LEU A 398 12.77 -13.13 -3.92
N GLY A 399 12.85 -14.45 -4.15
CA GLY A 399 12.73 -15.46 -3.11
C GLY A 399 13.88 -15.49 -2.11
N HIS A 400 15.05 -14.94 -2.47
CA HIS A 400 16.26 -14.97 -1.65
C HIS A 400 16.12 -14.10 -0.38
N TYR A 401 16.66 -14.61 0.73
CA TYR A 401 16.77 -13.86 1.97
C TYR A 401 18.08 -13.06 1.99
N PRO A 402 18.07 -11.82 2.48
CA PRO A 402 19.30 -11.06 2.64
C PRO A 402 20.24 -11.79 3.61
N ILE A 403 21.52 -11.79 3.27
CA ILE A 403 22.57 -12.40 4.09
C ILE A 403 22.99 -11.39 5.16
N SER A 404 23.24 -11.86 6.38
CA SER A 404 23.78 -11.00 7.44
C SER A 404 25.16 -10.47 7.05
N LEU A 405 25.39 -9.17 7.24
CA LEU A 405 26.73 -8.58 7.08
C LEU A 405 27.73 -9.17 8.07
N ASP A 406 27.25 -9.58 9.25
CA ASP A 406 28.04 -10.20 10.31
C ASP A 406 28.37 -11.67 10.06
N ARG A 407 28.01 -12.21 8.89
CA ARG A 407 28.35 -13.59 8.54
C ARG A 407 29.88 -13.69 8.41
N PRO A 408 30.55 -14.57 9.19
CA PRO A 408 32.00 -14.75 9.06
C PRO A 408 32.33 -15.36 7.69
N VAL A 409 33.42 -14.88 7.09
CA VAL A 409 33.90 -15.33 5.78
C VAL A 409 35.26 -16.00 5.96
N GLY A 410 35.36 -17.28 5.58
CA GLY A 410 36.60 -18.05 5.68
C GLY A 410 36.74 -18.88 6.96
N LYS A 411 37.97 -19.28 7.28
CA LYS A 411 38.30 -20.10 8.48
C LYS A 411 38.77 -19.26 9.67
N SER A 412 39.15 -18.01 9.45
CA SER A 412 39.52 -17.04 10.48
C SER A 412 38.26 -16.35 11.00
N GLU A 413 38.14 -16.21 12.32
CA GLU A 413 37.00 -15.52 12.95
C GLU A 413 37.03 -13.99 12.76
N ASP A 414 38.14 -13.45 12.27
CA ASP A 414 38.34 -11.99 12.19
C ASP A 414 37.75 -11.33 10.94
N SER A 415 37.38 -12.09 9.90
CA SER A 415 36.92 -11.52 8.63
C SER A 415 35.42 -11.65 8.47
N THR A 416 34.74 -10.51 8.41
CA THR A 416 33.28 -10.42 8.33
C THR A 416 32.84 -10.05 6.92
N PHE A 417 31.69 -10.55 6.44
CA PHE A 417 31.21 -10.27 5.08
C PHE A 417 31.07 -8.75 4.82
N GLY A 418 30.65 -8.00 5.83
CA GLY A 418 30.56 -6.53 5.80
C GLY A 418 31.86 -5.82 5.42
N GLU A 419 33.02 -6.35 5.82
CA GLU A 419 34.32 -5.71 5.57
C GLU A 419 34.81 -5.87 4.13
N LEU A 420 34.25 -6.84 3.40
CA LEU A 420 34.59 -7.12 2.00
C LEU A 420 33.76 -6.30 1.00
N LEU A 421 32.74 -5.58 1.47
CA LEU A 421 31.89 -4.77 0.61
C LEU A 421 32.59 -3.44 0.26
N PRO A 422 32.84 -3.19 -1.04
CA PRO A 422 33.40 -1.92 -1.47
C PRO A 422 32.39 -0.77 -1.28
N ASP A 423 32.88 0.41 -0.89
CA ASP A 423 32.08 1.63 -0.89
C ASP A 423 32.24 2.36 -2.23
N ASP A 424 31.22 2.26 -3.10
CA ASP A 424 31.20 2.93 -4.39
C ASP A 424 30.74 4.40 -4.32
N ARG A 425 30.36 4.91 -3.13
CA ARG A 425 29.90 6.29 -2.97
C ARG A 425 31.04 7.30 -2.92
N GLU A 426 32.19 6.87 -2.42
CA GLU A 426 33.36 7.72 -2.38
C GLU A 426 34.10 7.68 -3.71
N LEU A 427 34.31 8.86 -4.28
CA LEU A 427 35.24 8.98 -5.41
C LEU A 427 36.63 8.61 -4.91
N ARG A 428 37.32 7.78 -5.69
CA ARG A 428 38.73 7.46 -5.45
C ARG A 428 39.53 8.75 -5.27
N PRO A 429 40.48 8.82 -4.32
CA PRO A 429 41.23 10.04 -4.03
C PRO A 429 41.98 10.59 -5.25
N GLU A 430 42.39 9.72 -6.18
CA GLU A 430 42.97 10.09 -7.48
C GLU A 430 41.99 10.89 -8.36
N VAL A 431 40.73 10.44 -8.43
CA VAL A 431 39.66 11.10 -9.18
C VAL A 431 39.29 12.43 -8.52
N ASN A 432 39.26 12.47 -7.19
CA ASN A 432 38.98 13.71 -6.47
C ASN A 432 40.11 14.75 -6.64
N ALA A 433 41.37 14.32 -6.52
CA ALA A 433 42.54 15.19 -6.74
C ALA A 433 42.60 15.72 -8.18
N SER A 434 42.33 14.88 -9.18
CA SER A 434 42.28 15.31 -10.59
C SER A 434 41.12 16.28 -10.86
N GLN A 435 39.94 16.07 -10.25
CA GLN A 435 38.83 17.02 -10.35
C GLN A 435 39.13 18.38 -9.70
N GLU A 436 39.79 18.39 -8.55
CA GLU A 436 40.17 19.63 -7.87
C GLU A 436 41.27 20.39 -8.65
N GLN A 437 42.27 19.65 -9.18
CA GLN A 437 43.26 20.20 -10.10
C GLN A 437 42.61 20.78 -11.37
N LEU A 438 41.64 20.08 -11.94
CA LEU A 438 40.88 20.56 -13.10
C LEU A 438 40.14 21.87 -12.76
N ARG A 439 39.48 21.96 -11.60
CA ARG A 439 38.80 23.19 -11.15
C ARG A 439 39.78 24.36 -11.02
N GLU A 440 40.93 24.14 -10.39
CA GLU A 440 41.94 25.18 -10.22
C GLU A 440 42.47 25.67 -11.59
N ARG A 441 42.72 24.74 -12.51
CA ARG A 441 43.19 25.05 -13.88
C ARG A 441 42.13 25.76 -14.70
N VAL A 442 40.88 25.31 -14.67
CA VAL A 442 39.74 26.00 -15.31
C VAL A 442 39.61 27.42 -14.77
N ALA A 443 39.74 27.62 -13.44
CA ALA A 443 39.71 28.96 -12.85
C ALA A 443 40.85 29.86 -13.35
N LYS A 444 42.08 29.32 -13.47
CA LYS A 444 43.24 30.04 -14.03
C LYS A 444 43.01 30.43 -15.49
N VAL A 445 42.54 29.52 -16.33
CA VAL A 445 42.27 29.82 -17.76
C VAL A 445 41.13 30.82 -17.91
N LEU A 446 40.05 30.69 -17.12
CA LEU A 446 38.95 31.66 -17.09
C LEU A 446 39.42 33.06 -16.63
N ASN A 447 40.48 33.15 -15.82
CA ASN A 447 41.05 34.42 -15.41
C ASN A 447 41.73 35.20 -16.55
N THR A 448 42.08 34.55 -17.66
CA THR A 448 42.65 35.18 -18.85
C THR A 448 41.60 35.80 -19.79
N LEU A 449 40.32 35.48 -19.58
CA LEU A 449 39.20 36.06 -20.31
C LEU A 449 38.78 37.42 -19.72
N SER A 450 38.12 38.24 -20.55
CA SER A 450 37.50 39.49 -20.08
C SER A 450 36.50 39.20 -18.97
N TYR A 451 36.34 40.14 -18.02
CA TYR A 451 35.39 40.00 -16.91
C TYR A 451 33.98 39.60 -17.39
N ARG A 452 33.48 40.22 -18.47
CA ARG A 452 32.16 39.88 -19.04
C ARG A 452 32.11 38.48 -19.68
N GLU A 453 33.19 38.02 -20.28
CA GLU A 453 33.28 36.68 -20.90
C GLU A 453 33.32 35.58 -19.83
N ARG A 454 34.09 35.82 -18.76
CA ARG A 454 34.21 34.93 -17.61
C ARG A 454 32.89 34.73 -16.88
N GLU A 455 32.19 35.82 -16.57
CA GLU A 455 30.92 35.76 -15.83
C GLU A 455 29.81 35.07 -16.64
N VAL A 456 29.77 35.29 -17.96
CA VAL A 456 28.84 34.57 -18.83
C VAL A 456 29.12 33.07 -18.81
N ILE A 457 30.38 32.63 -18.90
CA ILE A 457 30.72 31.19 -18.84
C ILE A 457 30.44 30.59 -17.45
N LYS A 458 30.79 31.29 -16.36
CA LYS A 458 30.54 30.80 -15.00
C LYS A 458 29.05 30.57 -14.72
N LEU A 459 28.20 31.53 -15.08
CA LEU A 459 26.75 31.44 -14.91
C LEU A 459 26.13 30.41 -15.86
N ARG A 460 26.66 30.27 -17.07
CA ARG A 460 26.15 29.35 -18.08
C ARG A 460 26.37 27.88 -17.71
N TYR A 461 27.58 27.55 -17.28
CA TYR A 461 27.97 26.17 -16.95
C TYR A 461 27.90 25.86 -15.45
N GLY A 462 27.50 26.82 -14.62
CA GLY A 462 27.36 26.62 -13.18
C GLY A 462 28.68 26.41 -12.44
N LEU A 463 29.77 27.01 -12.94
CA LEU A 463 31.12 26.85 -12.36
C LEU A 463 31.30 27.59 -11.03
N ALA A 464 30.35 28.46 -10.65
CA ALA A 464 30.35 29.17 -9.37
C ALA A 464 29.39 28.51 -8.37
N ASP A 465 28.11 28.39 -8.73
CA ASP A 465 27.05 28.00 -7.79
C ASP A 465 26.49 26.59 -8.04
N GLY A 466 27.04 25.83 -9.00
CA GLY A 466 26.57 24.50 -9.38
C GLY A 466 25.30 24.47 -10.24
N TYR A 467 24.66 25.62 -10.47
CA TYR A 467 23.46 25.76 -11.31
C TYR A 467 23.81 26.34 -12.68
N SER A 468 23.38 25.65 -13.74
CA SER A 468 23.50 26.17 -15.11
C SER A 468 22.32 27.08 -15.46
N CYS A 469 22.61 28.33 -15.82
CA CYS A 469 21.58 29.30 -16.22
C CYS A 469 21.28 29.24 -17.73
N THR A 470 20.03 29.51 -18.11
CA THR A 470 19.66 29.64 -19.52
C THR A 470 20.18 30.95 -20.12
N LEU A 471 20.44 31.01 -21.44
CA LEU A 471 20.89 32.26 -22.10
C LEU A 471 19.95 33.45 -21.86
N LYS A 472 18.67 33.18 -21.59
CA LYS A 472 17.67 34.20 -21.26
C LYS A 472 17.84 34.72 -19.83
N GLU A 473 18.09 33.82 -18.87
CA GLU A 473 18.37 34.17 -17.47
C GLU A 473 19.70 34.91 -17.33
N VAL A 474 20.77 34.44 -17.99
CA VAL A 474 22.04 35.18 -18.04
C VAL A 474 21.83 36.54 -18.71
N GLY A 475 20.92 36.62 -19.70
CA GLY A 475 20.43 37.84 -20.36
C GLY A 475 19.94 38.87 -19.37
N HIS A 476 19.04 38.41 -18.51
CA HIS A 476 18.45 39.22 -17.47
C HIS A 476 19.47 39.65 -16.42
N ILE A 477 20.36 38.76 -15.97
CA ILE A 477 21.37 39.05 -14.95
C ILE A 477 22.41 40.06 -15.47
N CYS A 478 22.83 39.94 -16.73
CA CYS A 478 23.81 40.84 -17.35
C CYS A 478 23.18 42.10 -17.98
N ASN A 479 21.85 42.27 -17.93
CA ASN A 479 21.11 43.37 -18.61
C ASN A 479 21.42 43.49 -20.11
N VAL A 480 21.48 42.36 -20.80
CA VAL A 480 21.88 42.26 -22.21
C VAL A 480 20.94 41.32 -22.96
N THR A 481 20.75 41.52 -24.27
CA THR A 481 19.89 40.64 -25.08
C THR A 481 20.43 39.21 -25.11
N ARG A 482 19.51 38.23 -25.19
CA ARG A 482 19.84 36.81 -25.30
C ARG A 482 20.88 36.52 -26.40
N GLU A 483 20.69 37.12 -27.58
CA GLU A 483 21.59 36.91 -28.72
C GLU A 483 22.98 37.48 -28.46
N ARG A 484 23.06 38.61 -27.76
CA ARG A 484 24.35 39.21 -27.41
C ARG A 484 25.13 38.34 -26.42
N ILE A 485 24.47 37.60 -25.53
CA ILE A 485 25.14 36.65 -24.63
C ILE A 485 25.63 35.42 -25.38
N ARG A 486 24.84 34.89 -26.32
CA ARG A 486 25.28 33.81 -27.21
C ARG A 486 26.55 34.21 -27.99
N GLN A 487 26.62 35.46 -28.46
CA GLN A 487 27.82 35.98 -29.11
C GLN A 487 29.02 36.06 -28.15
N ILE A 488 28.80 36.50 -26.91
CA ILE A 488 29.86 36.57 -25.87
C ILE A 488 30.35 35.16 -25.52
N GLU A 489 29.44 34.19 -25.34
CA GLU A 489 29.73 32.78 -25.11
C GLU A 489 30.58 32.19 -26.25
N MET A 490 30.12 32.33 -27.50
CA MET A 490 30.84 31.82 -28.67
C MET A 490 32.24 32.43 -28.81
N ASN A 491 32.37 33.74 -28.57
CA ASN A 491 33.68 34.40 -28.60
C ASN A 491 34.58 33.95 -27.46
N ALA A 492 34.03 33.73 -26.27
CA ALA A 492 34.76 33.24 -25.11
C ALA A 492 35.22 31.78 -25.30
N VAL A 493 34.37 30.89 -25.83
CA VAL A 493 34.74 29.52 -26.19
C VAL A 493 35.80 29.50 -27.29
N ARG A 494 35.66 30.30 -28.35
CA ARG A 494 36.68 30.43 -29.41
C ARG A 494 38.04 30.89 -28.85
N LYS A 495 38.02 31.78 -27.85
CA LYS A 495 39.22 32.24 -27.13
C LYS A 495 39.81 31.18 -26.20
N LEU A 496 39.01 30.26 -25.67
CA LEU A 496 39.46 29.13 -24.86
C LEU A 496 40.05 28.01 -25.73
N GLN A 497 39.57 27.86 -26.97
CA GLN A 497 40.06 26.89 -27.97
C GLN A 497 41.42 27.25 -28.59
N GLN A 498 41.99 28.42 -28.28
CA GLN A 498 43.34 28.77 -28.77
C GLN A 498 44.40 27.83 -28.16
N PRO A 499 45.40 27.37 -28.93
CA PRO A 499 46.31 26.30 -28.51
C PRO A 499 47.07 26.60 -27.21
N HIS A 500 47.44 27.87 -26.96
CA HIS A 500 48.09 28.28 -25.72
C HIS A 500 47.22 28.06 -24.46
N ARG A 501 45.89 28.17 -24.57
CA ARG A 501 44.95 28.00 -23.44
C ARG A 501 44.36 26.60 -23.38
N ALA A 502 44.15 25.99 -24.55
CA ALA A 502 43.70 24.61 -24.67
C ALA A 502 44.75 23.64 -24.12
N ALA A 503 46.05 23.86 -24.36
CA ALA A 503 47.12 23.01 -23.86
C ALA A 503 47.14 22.85 -22.33
N GLU A 504 46.65 23.83 -21.56
CA GLU A 504 46.56 23.73 -20.09
C GLU A 504 45.40 22.83 -19.61
N LEU A 505 44.39 22.61 -20.45
CA LEU A 505 43.18 21.84 -20.15
C LEU A 505 43.15 20.49 -20.89
N GLU A 506 43.92 20.35 -21.97
CA GLU A 506 44.03 19.16 -22.81
C GLU A 506 44.52 17.94 -22.03
N GLY A 507 45.40 18.14 -21.03
CA GLY A 507 45.88 17.05 -20.16
C GLY A 507 44.82 16.42 -19.24
N PHE A 508 43.64 17.04 -19.09
CA PHE A 508 42.51 16.50 -18.32
C PHE A 508 41.44 15.84 -19.22
N LEU A 509 41.60 15.96 -20.54
CA LEU A 509 40.84 15.14 -21.46
C LEU A 509 41.53 13.77 -21.47
N ASP A 510 41.02 12.83 -20.67
CA ASP A 510 41.40 11.43 -20.81
C ASP A 510 41.30 11.07 -22.30
N ASN A 511 42.42 10.80 -22.96
CA ASN A 511 42.45 10.21 -24.29
C ASN A 511 41.92 8.77 -24.19
N LYS A 512 40.62 8.62 -23.93
CA LYS A 512 39.82 7.43 -24.24
C LYS A 512 39.19 7.55 -25.62
N VAL A 513 39.92 8.19 -26.54
CA VAL A 513 39.87 7.88 -27.96
C VAL A 513 41.30 7.64 -28.39
N THR A 514 41.89 6.55 -27.89
CA THR A 514 42.94 5.87 -28.65
C THR A 514 42.30 5.43 -29.96
N THR A 515 42.51 6.26 -30.99
CA THR A 515 42.42 5.84 -32.37
C THR A 515 43.15 4.51 -32.52
N ALA A 516 42.45 3.55 -33.10
CA ALA A 516 42.90 2.20 -33.40
C ALA A 516 44.07 2.19 -34.40
N SER A 517 45.26 2.63 -33.96
CA SER A 517 46.47 2.67 -34.78
C SER A 517 47.73 2.52 -33.91
N SER A 518 47.87 1.39 -33.21
CA SER A 518 49.15 0.89 -32.65
C SER A 518 49.01 -0.59 -32.24
N ILE A 519 48.39 -1.41 -33.09
CA ILE A 519 48.46 -2.89 -32.98
C ILE A 519 48.97 -3.43 -34.31
N GLU A 520 50.17 -3.02 -34.69
CA GLU A 520 51.07 -3.76 -35.56
C GLU A 520 52.45 -3.50 -34.98
N ASP A 521 52.97 -4.48 -34.24
CA ASP A 521 54.39 -4.68 -33.87
C ASP A 521 54.50 -5.32 -32.49
N VAL A 522 54.12 -6.61 -32.37
CA VAL A 522 54.89 -7.64 -31.64
C VAL A 522 54.36 -8.98 -32.17
N LYS A 523 55.09 -9.59 -33.11
CA LYS A 523 55.02 -11.03 -33.37
C LYS A 523 56.20 -11.70 -32.66
N ASP A 524 55.85 -12.86 -32.11
CA ASP A 524 56.68 -14.01 -31.76
C ASP A 524 57.37 -14.10 -30.38
N GLU A 525 57.32 -15.36 -29.91
CA GLU A 525 57.93 -16.01 -28.75
C GLU A 525 57.11 -15.89 -27.46
N SER A 526 56.39 -16.91 -26.96
CA SER A 526 56.71 -18.34 -26.88
C SER A 526 55.46 -19.14 -26.46
N LYS A 527 55.42 -20.41 -26.88
CA LYS A 527 54.39 -21.42 -26.60
C LYS A 527 54.61 -22.08 -25.22
N GLU A 528 53.52 -22.71 -24.73
CA GLU A 528 53.45 -23.73 -23.65
C GLU A 528 53.64 -23.14 -22.23
N ASP A 529 52.68 -23.14 -21.30
CA ASP A 529 51.71 -24.15 -20.89
C ASP A 529 50.48 -23.51 -20.23
N ALA A 530 49.27 -23.96 -20.59
CA ALA A 530 48.07 -24.12 -19.74
C ALA A 530 46.77 -24.10 -20.58
N SER A 531 46.47 -25.22 -21.25
CA SER A 531 45.09 -25.71 -21.27
C SER A 531 44.72 -26.00 -19.80
N THR A 532 43.68 -25.49 -19.16
CA THR A 532 42.28 -25.80 -19.45
C THR A 532 41.41 -25.03 -18.46
N VAL A 533 41.11 -23.74 -18.68
CA VAL A 533 40.01 -23.04 -17.99
C VAL A 533 39.42 -21.99 -18.94
N LEU A 534 38.11 -22.14 -19.22
CA LEU A 534 37.19 -21.19 -19.88
C LEU A 534 37.23 -21.10 -21.41
N SER A 535 36.53 -22.03 -22.06
CA SER A 535 36.02 -21.84 -23.42
C SER A 535 34.86 -20.84 -23.47
N ALA A 536 34.97 -19.90 -24.40
CA ALA A 536 33.90 -19.41 -25.27
C ALA A 536 32.61 -18.87 -24.62
N ARG A 537 32.60 -17.60 -24.20
CA ARG A 537 31.37 -16.77 -24.25
C ARG A 537 31.52 -15.25 -24.26
N GLU A 538 32.73 -14.68 -24.14
CA GLU A 538 32.86 -13.22 -23.93
C GLU A 538 33.50 -12.42 -25.08
N THR A 539 33.98 -13.04 -26.15
CA THR A 539 34.65 -12.31 -27.25
C THR A 539 33.81 -12.07 -28.50
N ALA A 540 32.52 -12.42 -28.50
CA ALA A 540 31.60 -12.16 -29.63
C ALA A 540 30.70 -10.91 -29.44
N VAL A 541 30.66 -10.28 -28.26
CA VAL A 541 29.66 -9.22 -27.96
C VAL A 541 30.15 -7.81 -28.33
N LEU A 542 31.45 -7.57 -28.45
CA LEU A 542 31.97 -6.20 -28.59
C LEU A 542 32.21 -5.70 -30.03
N LYS A 543 31.96 -6.53 -31.06
CA LYS A 543 32.06 -6.10 -32.47
C LYS A 543 30.72 -5.95 -33.21
N GLY A 544 29.58 -6.15 -32.53
CA GLY A 544 28.24 -6.02 -33.12
C GLY A 544 27.30 -4.99 -32.47
N GLY A 545 27.69 -4.40 -31.32
CA GLY A 545 26.76 -3.73 -30.41
C GLY A 545 26.21 -2.34 -30.81
N PHE A 546 26.73 -1.70 -31.87
CA PHE A 546 26.32 -0.33 -32.20
C PHE A 546 25.32 -0.20 -33.35
N ALA A 547 25.11 -1.25 -34.16
CA ALA A 547 24.07 -1.26 -35.19
C ALA A 547 22.70 -1.73 -34.64
N GLN A 548 22.70 -2.56 -33.59
CA GLN A 548 21.48 -3.10 -32.96
C GLN A 548 20.74 -2.09 -32.06
N SER A 549 21.45 -1.13 -31.44
CA SER A 549 20.83 -0.14 -30.55
C SER A 549 19.88 0.83 -31.28
N GLY A 550 20.10 1.07 -32.58
CA GLY A 550 19.20 1.86 -33.42
C GLY A 550 17.87 1.14 -33.74
N MET A 551 17.89 -0.19 -33.86
CA MET A 551 16.67 -1.00 -34.04
C MET A 551 15.92 -1.19 -32.72
N GLU A 552 16.61 -1.36 -31.59
CA GLU A 552 15.97 -1.50 -30.28
C GLU A 552 15.31 -0.19 -29.81
N ALA A 553 15.93 0.97 -30.08
CA ALA A 553 15.31 2.27 -29.85
C ALA A 553 14.04 2.48 -30.72
N SER A 554 14.01 1.88 -31.93
CA SER A 554 12.85 1.93 -32.83
C SER A 554 11.65 1.10 -32.34
N LEU A 555 11.91 -0.03 -31.67
CA LEU A 555 10.88 -0.89 -31.05
C LEU A 555 10.33 -0.28 -29.77
N LEU A 556 11.18 0.34 -28.94
CA LEU A 556 10.79 0.99 -27.69
C LEU A 556 9.93 2.26 -27.89
N CYS A 557 10.11 2.98 -29.00
CA CYS A 557 9.36 4.20 -29.30
C CYS A 557 8.07 3.98 -30.13
N ARG A 558 7.82 2.74 -30.56
CA ARG A 558 6.72 2.37 -31.46
C ARG A 558 5.31 2.81 -31.00
N PRO A 559 4.92 2.69 -29.72
CA PRO A 559 3.58 3.10 -29.25
C PRO A 559 3.37 4.63 -29.30
N LEU A 560 4.45 5.39 -29.13
CA LEU A 560 4.43 6.85 -29.14
C LEU A 560 4.39 7.38 -30.58
N VAL A 561 5.15 6.74 -31.47
CA VAL A 561 5.13 7.02 -32.91
C VAL A 561 3.75 6.70 -33.51
N GLU A 562 3.09 5.61 -33.09
CA GLU A 562 1.72 5.28 -33.52
C GLU A 562 0.68 6.33 -33.08
N LYS A 563 0.73 6.80 -31.82
CA LYS A 563 -0.17 7.87 -31.33
C LYS A 563 0.03 9.20 -32.05
N ILE A 564 1.26 9.52 -32.42
CA ILE A 564 1.59 10.74 -33.18
C ILE A 564 1.15 10.61 -34.63
N LEU A 565 1.25 9.40 -35.22
CA LEU A 565 0.74 9.11 -36.57
C LEU A 565 -0.78 9.27 -36.65
N THR A 566 -1.54 8.74 -35.69
CA THR A 566 -3.01 8.95 -35.65
C THR A 566 -3.38 10.43 -35.56
N PHE A 567 -2.60 11.23 -34.84
CA PHE A 567 -2.85 12.68 -34.72
C PHE A 567 -2.49 13.47 -35.98
N LEU A 568 -1.44 13.04 -36.70
CA LEU A 568 -1.04 13.64 -37.96
C LEU A 568 -1.98 13.26 -39.13
N GLU A 569 -2.68 12.13 -39.04
CA GLU A 569 -3.75 11.77 -39.98
C GLU A 569 -4.98 12.67 -39.83
N ASP A 570 -5.37 13.03 -38.60
CA ASP A 570 -6.54 13.87 -38.33
C ASP A 570 -6.35 15.37 -38.66
N SER A 571 -5.11 15.85 -38.82
CA SER A 571 -4.84 17.30 -38.82
C SER A 571 -4.64 17.98 -40.19
N GLU A 572 -4.58 17.26 -41.31
CA GLU A 572 -4.42 17.73 -42.72
C GLU A 572 -3.40 18.88 -43.00
N LYS A 573 -2.64 19.36 -42.01
CA LYS A 573 -1.77 20.53 -42.10
C LYS A 573 -0.29 20.11 -42.15
N GLY A 574 0.45 20.73 -43.09
CA GLY A 574 1.82 20.36 -43.47
C GLY A 574 2.94 20.65 -42.45
N SER A 575 2.64 21.14 -41.25
CA SER A 575 3.58 21.23 -40.12
C SER A 575 2.82 21.39 -38.81
N VAL A 576 3.26 20.70 -37.76
CA VAL A 576 2.60 20.73 -36.44
C VAL A 576 3.65 21.01 -35.36
N SER A 577 3.48 22.13 -34.64
CA SER A 577 4.40 22.55 -33.59
C SER A 577 4.29 21.71 -32.32
N GLN A 578 5.40 21.60 -31.59
CA GLN A 578 5.54 20.87 -30.32
C GLN A 578 4.41 21.12 -29.30
N GLN A 579 3.91 22.35 -29.21
CA GLN A 579 2.85 22.75 -28.27
C GLN A 579 1.49 22.14 -28.59
N SER A 580 1.19 21.86 -29.86
CA SER A 580 -0.10 21.28 -30.26
C SER A 580 -0.18 19.77 -29.97
N ILE A 581 0.96 19.06 -30.05
CA ILE A 581 1.05 17.62 -29.78
C ILE A 581 1.04 17.35 -28.26
N ALA A 582 1.72 18.19 -27.48
CA ALA A 582 1.72 18.11 -26.01
C ALA A 582 0.32 18.30 -25.41
N ALA A 583 -0.45 19.25 -25.94
CA ALA A 583 -1.82 19.53 -25.49
C ALA A 583 -2.79 18.36 -25.74
N HIS A 584 -2.55 17.54 -26.77
CA HIS A 584 -3.47 16.48 -27.16
C HIS A 584 -3.11 15.10 -26.62
N THR A 585 -1.82 14.82 -26.41
CA THR A 585 -1.34 13.52 -25.90
C THR A 585 -1.19 13.49 -24.37
N GLY A 586 -1.14 14.66 -23.71
CA GLY A 586 -1.05 14.78 -22.25
C GLY A 586 0.31 14.34 -21.66
N VAL A 587 1.32 14.12 -22.51
CA VAL A 587 2.63 13.59 -22.13
C VAL A 587 3.72 14.57 -22.60
N ASP A 588 4.19 15.44 -21.69
CA ASP A 588 5.37 16.30 -21.93
C ASP A 588 6.69 15.53 -21.76
N ARG A 589 6.66 14.35 -21.12
CA ARG A 589 7.81 13.51 -20.76
C ARG A 589 7.45 12.04 -20.77
N VAL A 590 8.25 11.21 -21.45
CA VAL A 590 8.12 9.76 -21.48
C VAL A 590 9.16 9.17 -20.54
N THR A 591 8.72 8.59 -19.41
CA THR A 591 9.56 7.74 -18.57
C THR A 591 9.42 6.30 -19.06
N ILE A 592 10.44 5.80 -19.76
CA ILE A 592 10.53 4.38 -20.13
C ILE A 592 11.08 3.62 -18.92
N GLY A 593 10.45 2.49 -18.59
CA GLY A 593 10.81 1.64 -17.46
C GLY A 593 12.25 1.14 -17.52
N SER A 594 12.80 0.91 -16.33
CA SER A 594 14.17 0.52 -15.99
C SER A 594 14.68 -0.67 -16.81
N HIS A 595 15.56 -0.43 -17.80
CA HIS A 595 16.59 -1.40 -18.21
C HIS A 595 17.75 -0.84 -19.06
N VAL A 596 17.85 0.49 -19.28
CA VAL A 596 19.02 1.09 -19.93
C VAL A 596 19.32 2.43 -19.27
N GLU A 597 20.49 2.57 -18.63
CA GLU A 597 20.90 3.74 -17.83
C GLU A 597 20.99 5.08 -18.61
N TYR A 598 20.83 5.07 -19.94
CA TYR A 598 21.07 6.23 -20.80
C TYR A 598 19.81 6.88 -21.44
N LEU A 599 18.59 6.39 -21.15
CA LEU A 599 17.37 6.81 -21.86
C LEU A 599 16.30 7.50 -20.98
N HIS A 600 16.68 8.08 -19.84
CA HIS A 600 15.74 8.60 -18.84
C HIS A 600 15.12 10.00 -19.10
N ASP A 601 15.35 10.65 -20.24
CA ASP A 601 14.76 11.99 -20.55
C ASP A 601 14.77 12.19 -22.09
N MET A 602 13.78 11.67 -22.82
CA MET A 602 13.57 11.95 -24.25
C MET A 602 12.59 13.12 -24.43
N ARG A 603 12.99 14.18 -25.13
CA ARG A 603 12.14 15.33 -25.48
C ARG A 603 11.82 15.34 -26.97
N PHE A 604 10.55 15.51 -27.31
CA PHE A 604 10.08 15.69 -28.68
C PHE A 604 10.43 17.09 -29.19
N ILE A 605 11.05 17.20 -30.37
CA ILE A 605 11.46 18.49 -30.95
C ILE A 605 10.46 18.94 -32.02
N ASP A 606 10.33 18.18 -33.12
CA ASP A 606 9.48 18.55 -34.26
C ASP A 606 9.12 17.32 -35.12
N ALA A 607 8.07 17.45 -35.93
CA ALA A 607 7.69 16.48 -36.97
C ALA A 607 7.30 17.17 -38.28
N ILE A 608 8.06 16.88 -39.35
CA ILE A 608 7.88 17.50 -40.67
C ILE A 608 7.40 16.45 -41.67
N MET A 609 6.30 16.76 -42.38
CA MET A 609 5.77 15.94 -43.46
C MET A 609 6.45 16.32 -44.77
N HIS A 610 7.17 15.38 -45.38
CA HIS A 610 7.69 15.53 -46.75
C HIS A 610 6.83 14.71 -47.71
N THR A 611 6.02 15.39 -48.52
CA THR A 611 5.35 14.76 -49.66
C THR A 611 6.32 14.67 -50.83
N ASN A 612 6.71 13.46 -51.23
CA ASN A 612 7.38 13.24 -52.51
C ASN A 612 6.45 12.43 -53.42
N HIS A 613 6.42 12.78 -54.71
CA HIS A 613 5.51 12.21 -55.70
C HIS A 613 5.48 10.67 -55.66
N GLY A 614 4.27 10.12 -55.48
CA GLY A 614 3.98 8.69 -55.49
C GLY A 614 3.51 8.15 -54.14
N ASN A 615 2.21 8.30 -53.83
CA ASN A 615 1.37 7.64 -52.81
C ASN A 615 1.97 7.22 -51.45
N THR A 616 3.16 7.69 -51.08
CA THR A 616 3.89 7.32 -49.86
C THR A 616 4.26 8.58 -49.11
N ARG A 617 3.64 8.76 -47.94
CA ARG A 617 3.93 9.91 -47.06
C ARG A 617 5.18 9.57 -46.23
N ARG A 618 6.15 10.48 -46.21
CA ARG A 618 7.33 10.39 -45.35
C ARG A 618 7.23 11.41 -44.22
N PHE A 619 7.46 10.93 -42.99
CA PHE A 619 7.51 11.77 -41.81
C PHE A 619 8.93 11.73 -41.24
N CYS A 620 9.49 12.92 -40.99
CA CYS A 620 10.72 13.07 -40.24
C CYS A 620 10.36 13.49 -38.82
N ILE A 621 10.72 12.68 -37.82
CA ILE A 621 10.50 12.97 -36.40
C ILE A 621 11.86 13.17 -35.73
N SER A 622 12.03 14.30 -35.04
CA SER A 622 13.25 14.63 -34.30
C SER A 622 13.03 14.47 -32.79
N LEU A 623 13.79 13.57 -32.16
CA LEU A 623 13.79 13.33 -30.71
C LEU A 623 15.16 13.68 -30.12
N ALA A 624 15.22 14.34 -28.97
CA ALA A 624 16.49 14.64 -28.29
C ALA A 624 16.59 14.01 -26.90
N THR A 625 17.77 13.45 -26.61
CA THR A 625 18.22 13.06 -25.27
C THR A 625 19.33 14.01 -24.80
N ARG A 626 19.81 13.87 -23.55
CA ARG A 626 20.93 14.67 -23.01
C ARG A 626 22.21 14.44 -23.84
N GLY A 627 22.36 15.19 -24.93
CA GLY A 627 23.55 15.24 -25.77
C GLY A 627 23.41 14.70 -27.21
N GLN A 628 22.26 14.14 -27.62
CA GLN A 628 22.09 13.57 -28.98
C GLN A 628 20.71 13.90 -29.58
N ALA A 629 20.66 14.11 -30.90
CA ALA A 629 19.43 14.26 -31.68
C ALA A 629 19.24 13.04 -32.60
N LEU A 630 18.14 12.33 -32.40
CA LEU A 630 17.75 11.16 -33.19
C LEU A 630 16.73 11.58 -34.24
N LEU A 631 17.08 11.38 -35.51
CA LEU A 631 16.20 11.62 -36.64
C LEU A 631 15.60 10.29 -37.11
N PHE A 632 14.27 10.19 -37.05
CA PHE A 632 13.53 9.04 -37.54
C PHE A 632 12.86 9.36 -38.87
N THR A 633 13.12 8.53 -39.89
CA THR A 633 12.43 8.61 -41.18
C THR A 633 11.43 7.46 -41.30
N LEU A 634 10.15 7.81 -41.34
CA LEU A 634 9.03 6.88 -41.41
C LEU A 634 8.44 6.89 -42.81
N LYS A 635 8.17 5.71 -43.38
CA LYS A 635 7.47 5.58 -44.67
C LYS A 635 6.12 4.93 -44.40
N HIS A 636 5.03 5.65 -44.70
CA HIS A 636 3.68 5.12 -44.55
C HIS A 636 3.15 4.69 -45.92
N ALA A 637 2.86 3.40 -46.07
CA ALA A 637 2.15 2.83 -47.22
C ALA A 637 0.92 2.09 -46.67
N GLY A 638 -0.25 2.72 -46.78
CA GLY A 638 -1.56 2.10 -46.54
C GLY A 638 -1.67 1.13 -45.36
N GLY A 639 -1.93 1.66 -44.17
CA GLY A 639 -2.46 0.89 -43.02
C GLY A 639 -1.46 0.24 -42.08
N ASN A 640 -0.15 0.22 -42.39
CA ASN A 640 0.89 -0.21 -41.45
C ASN A 640 2.14 0.68 -41.61
N GLY A 641 2.40 1.54 -40.63
CA GLY A 641 3.62 2.35 -40.58
C GLY A 641 4.84 1.49 -40.27
N SER A 642 5.82 1.46 -41.17
CA SER A 642 7.11 0.79 -40.96
C SER A 642 8.23 1.82 -40.74
N ILE A 643 9.03 1.65 -39.68
CA ILE A 643 10.23 2.45 -39.45
C ILE A 643 11.29 2.03 -40.47
N VAL A 644 11.73 2.96 -41.31
CA VAL A 644 12.64 2.64 -42.43
C VAL A 644 14.09 2.85 -42.04
N SER A 645 14.41 3.91 -41.29
CA SER A 645 15.74 4.09 -40.71
C SER A 645 15.75 5.10 -39.56
N GLY A 646 16.56 4.84 -38.54
CA GLY A 646 16.97 5.81 -37.53
C GLY A 646 18.43 6.21 -37.77
N ARG A 647 18.71 7.50 -37.86
CA ARG A 647 20.10 8.02 -37.92
C ARG A 647 20.35 8.89 -36.68
N ASN A 648 21.52 8.71 -36.09
CA ASN A 648 22.05 9.59 -35.06
C ASN A 648 22.79 10.72 -35.77
N GLU A 649 22.25 11.94 -35.73
CA GLU A 649 22.96 13.11 -36.28
C GLU A 649 23.78 13.73 -35.16
N ASN A 650 25.09 13.48 -35.19
CA ASN A 650 26.02 14.34 -34.48
C ASN A 650 25.99 15.71 -35.16
N ASN A 651 25.89 16.74 -34.34
CA ASN A 651 25.58 18.12 -34.71
C ASN A 651 26.68 18.74 -35.60
N GLU A 652 26.69 18.41 -36.89
CA GLU A 652 27.38 19.15 -37.95
C GLU A 652 26.41 19.36 -39.13
N LYS A 653 25.54 20.36 -39.01
CA LYS A 653 25.32 21.43 -39.99
C LYS A 653 24.32 22.46 -39.48
#